data_AF-A0A2C9KTX8-F1
#
_entry.id   AF-A0A2C9KTX8-F1
#
_cell.length_a   1.000
_cell.length_b   1.000
_cell.length_c   1.000
_cell.angle_alpha   90.00
_cell.angle_beta   90.00
_cell.angle_gamma   90.00
#
_symmetry.space_group_name_H-M   'P 1'
#
loop_
_entity.id
_entity.type
_entity.pdbx_description
1 polymer ?
#
loop_
_entity_poly.entity_id
_entity_poly.type
_entity_poly.pdbx_seq_one_letter_code
_entity_poly.pdbx_strand_id
1 'polypeptide(L)'
;MKGPLQIRHIKLIHWTIGLIISMSLDSYQQEDCPDKFFGPECRFKCNFCQQQCSPDGCGKNICVRGYFGYLCQYRDLATHWGAPITIYNDGDETTCQTNNSVTRASIPMMIMRLSFFIVTIDSSSDANIDDITFEPFQGNSVQQCFSGNYSYKLTSFSKYFKCATINNVTSILLSGKGVSRLCTVTISGGRNLAIKQRYNYSSISRNAEGDKGAVDGEIPLTGSFNPKTCFQAGETSVFSNIYVFMNTLVFIDYLIVYNRPDVINRVKLTGFQLTTYDQAHGVLFIFNEGSRPPEGAANYTIFNPWPTNYFAMFKLAQSYKELQFCEVEAWGDCASGDYGLDCTKKCSLKCKDTYCEVSGKCVDCLDGFWAVDCTEACSSGCAGKVCNQEDGNCTQGCEAGFYSPNCTQVCSSGCAGNLCNMEGGDCTQGCLTGYYTPDCSKACSSGCAGNLCNQEEGDCTQGCQNGYYSRNCTQVCPNCLNDGKCDMDTGHCEEGCKKGYEPPTCENACPVGKYSFDCKENCPENCVDDCSPDEGQCHGRCSNEYFGDSCEKKCPSGMYGLDCSSTCSAHCPLNCTRDEGLCLMCETGYYGQKCEYICNEGCLDNKCHQGNGSCYACGPKYFSSDCSQACSKSCGGSGQCDVIDGQCLSGCMDGYHGFYCTEACSGHCKGKMTCNVQDGKCPDGCEKGFVGAECDIECPKNCQNGMCDLLNASCTNGCIPGYGDMNCTTNCTNCMEELCEQVSLNCINGCKKGFIGDDCMSAASTTNNEAEANSSSTSIIVICIALFILITLALAFLLRKKTPVPATIPVE
;
A
#
# COMPACT_ATOMS: atom_id res chain seq x y z
N MET A 1 -22.50 -22.30 38.39
CA MET A 1 -23.78 -21.82 37.82
C MET A 1 -23.52 -20.54 37.03
N LYS A 2 -23.81 -20.59 35.72
CA LYS A 2 -24.15 -19.53 34.75
C LYS A 2 -23.65 -18.09 34.98
N GLY A 3 -22.56 -17.71 34.27
CA GLY A 3 -22.56 -16.85 33.06
C GLY A 3 -23.05 -15.39 33.11
N PRO A 4 -22.23 -14.40 32.69
CA PRO A 4 -22.64 -13.02 32.44
C PRO A 4 -23.09 -12.78 30.98
N LEU A 5 -24.10 -11.92 30.81
CA LEU A 5 -24.59 -11.42 29.51
C LEU A 5 -23.77 -10.18 29.10
N GLN A 6 -22.99 -10.32 28.04
CA GLN A 6 -22.23 -9.24 27.40
C GLN A 6 -22.83 -8.90 26.03
N ILE A 7 -23.01 -7.58 25.82
CA ILE A 7 -22.82 -6.81 24.57
C ILE A 7 -23.43 -7.41 23.30
N ARG A 8 -24.64 -6.95 22.94
CA ARG A 8 -25.18 -7.10 21.57
C ARG A 8 -26.15 -5.99 21.17
N HIS A 9 -25.77 -4.71 21.28
CA HIS A 9 -26.57 -3.60 20.70
C HIS A 9 -25.78 -2.46 20.03
N ILE A 10 -24.48 -2.63 19.75
CA ILE A 10 -23.64 -1.58 19.10
C ILE A 10 -23.16 -1.95 17.68
N LYS A 11 -23.47 -3.16 17.19
CA LYS A 11 -23.07 -3.60 15.83
C LYS A 11 -24.13 -3.39 14.74
N LEU A 12 -25.38 -3.02 15.05
CA LEU A 12 -26.38 -2.77 14.00
C LEU A 12 -26.33 -1.34 13.44
N ILE A 13 -25.88 -0.37 14.25
CA ILE A 13 -25.84 1.06 13.84
C ILE A 13 -24.63 1.36 12.93
N HIS A 14 -23.52 0.65 13.11
CA HIS A 14 -22.35 0.77 12.22
C HIS A 14 -22.61 0.22 10.82
N TRP A 15 -23.48 -0.78 10.67
CA TRP A 15 -23.84 -1.33 9.35
C TRP A 15 -24.91 -0.49 8.63
N THR A 16 -25.83 0.16 9.35
CA THR A 16 -26.80 1.07 8.73
C THR A 16 -26.20 2.44 8.37
N ILE A 17 -25.24 2.95 9.15
CA ILE A 17 -24.50 4.17 8.78
C ILE A 17 -23.49 3.85 7.66
N GLY A 18 -22.88 2.67 7.66
CA GLY A 18 -22.04 2.20 6.55
C GLY A 18 -22.80 2.04 5.23
N LEU A 19 -24.07 1.62 5.25
CA LEU A 19 -24.92 1.50 4.06
C LEU A 19 -25.46 2.85 3.55
N ILE A 20 -25.62 3.85 4.43
CA ILE A 20 -26.01 5.21 4.02
C ILE A 20 -24.80 5.99 3.50
N ILE A 21 -23.60 5.79 4.07
CA ILE A 21 -22.36 6.42 3.60
C ILE A 21 -21.83 5.76 2.31
N SER A 22 -22.16 4.49 2.04
CA SER A 22 -21.89 3.85 0.74
C SER A 22 -22.95 4.12 -0.34
N MET A 23 -24.01 4.86 -0.01
CA MET A 23 -24.94 5.44 -0.99
C MET A 23 -24.74 6.95 -1.21
N SER A 24 -23.66 7.53 -0.67
CA SER A 24 -23.25 8.92 -0.90
C SER A 24 -21.77 9.06 -1.28
N LEU A 25 -21.12 7.96 -1.67
CA LEU A 25 -20.00 8.06 -2.59
C LEU A 25 -20.63 8.05 -3.97
N ASP A 26 -20.59 9.19 -4.65
CA ASP A 26 -20.92 9.32 -6.05
C ASP A 26 -20.20 8.25 -6.85
N SER A 27 -20.86 7.10 -7.05
CA SER A 27 -20.68 6.35 -8.27
C SER A 27 -21.22 7.28 -9.35
N TYR A 28 -20.35 8.14 -9.85
CA TYR A 28 -20.52 8.88 -11.09
C TYR A 28 -20.85 7.79 -12.11
N GLN A 29 -22.15 7.56 -12.35
CA GLN A 29 -22.60 6.76 -13.47
C GLN A 29 -22.01 7.48 -14.67
N GLN A 30 -20.97 6.87 -15.25
CA GLN A 30 -20.34 7.33 -16.46
C GLN A 30 -21.46 7.33 -17.51
N GLU A 31 -22.01 8.51 -17.81
CA GLU A 31 -23.00 8.66 -18.87
C GLU A 31 -22.33 8.17 -20.15
N ASP A 32 -22.89 7.13 -20.78
CA ASP A 32 -22.46 6.65 -22.09
C ASP A 32 -22.78 7.74 -23.13
N CYS A 33 -21.85 8.67 -23.30
CA CYS A 33 -22.01 9.77 -24.22
C CYS A 33 -21.83 9.32 -25.68
N PRO A 34 -22.60 9.91 -26.63
CA PRO A 34 -22.38 9.68 -28.05
C PRO A 34 -20.94 10.04 -28.46
N ASP A 35 -20.42 9.37 -29.49
CA ASP A 35 -19.09 9.62 -30.03
C ASP A 35 -18.81 11.12 -30.18
N LYS A 36 -17.67 11.58 -29.62
CA LYS A 36 -17.18 12.97 -29.59
C LYS A 36 -17.82 13.91 -28.56
N PHE A 37 -18.65 13.41 -27.65
CA PHE A 37 -19.18 14.20 -26.54
C PHE A 37 -18.82 13.60 -25.19
N PHE A 38 -18.74 14.43 -24.15
CA PHE A 38 -18.40 14.03 -22.79
C PHE A 38 -18.97 15.01 -21.75
N GLY A 39 -18.77 14.67 -20.47
CA GLY A 39 -19.18 15.50 -19.34
C GLY A 39 -20.70 15.54 -19.12
N PRO A 40 -21.19 16.36 -18.17
CA PRO A 40 -22.59 16.36 -17.75
C PRO A 40 -23.58 16.60 -18.90
N GLU A 41 -24.58 15.72 -19.01
CA GLU A 41 -25.61 15.70 -20.06
C GLU A 41 -25.01 15.54 -21.49
N CYS A 42 -23.78 15.03 -21.58
CA CYS A 42 -23.02 14.86 -22.83
C CYS A 42 -22.93 16.14 -23.69
N ARG A 43 -22.77 17.29 -23.04
CA ARG A 43 -22.81 18.61 -23.71
C ARG A 43 -21.46 19.08 -24.22
N PHE A 44 -20.36 18.61 -23.65
CA PHE A 44 -19.03 19.09 -24.02
C PHE A 44 -18.51 18.28 -25.18
N LYS A 45 -18.03 18.99 -26.20
CA LYS A 45 -17.48 18.34 -27.38
C LYS A 45 -16.02 17.98 -27.10
N CYS A 46 -15.66 16.73 -27.33
CA CYS A 46 -14.26 16.33 -27.47
C CYS A 46 -13.73 16.97 -28.76
N ASN A 47 -13.33 18.24 -28.67
CA ASN A 47 -12.75 19.00 -29.78
C ASN A 47 -11.41 18.36 -30.15
N PHE A 48 -11.52 17.32 -30.99
CA PHE A 48 -10.43 16.59 -31.64
C PHE A 48 -9.29 16.25 -30.66
N CYS A 49 -9.54 15.29 -29.75
CA CYS A 49 -8.45 14.64 -29.04
C CYS A 49 -7.60 13.85 -30.06
N GLN A 50 -6.26 13.87 -29.96
CA GLN A 50 -5.40 13.07 -30.85
C GLN A 50 -5.59 11.54 -30.66
N GLN A 51 -6.26 11.11 -29.59
CA GLN A 51 -6.71 9.73 -29.29
C GLN A 51 -8.24 9.65 -29.08
N GLN A 52 -8.80 8.47 -28.78
CA GLN A 52 -10.24 8.30 -28.48
C GLN A 52 -10.70 9.17 -27.31
N CYS A 53 -11.89 9.79 -27.44
CA CYS A 53 -12.56 10.60 -26.43
C CYS A 53 -12.89 9.72 -25.20
N SER A 54 -12.43 10.12 -24.01
CA SER A 54 -12.82 9.50 -22.74
C SER A 54 -14.12 10.12 -22.24
N PRO A 55 -14.91 9.45 -21.39
CA PRO A 55 -16.04 10.08 -20.71
C PRO A 55 -15.64 11.28 -19.82
N ASP A 56 -14.36 11.37 -19.43
CA ASP A 56 -13.78 12.53 -18.73
C ASP A 56 -13.22 13.60 -19.69
N GLY A 57 -13.39 13.45 -21.01
CA GLY A 57 -12.91 14.37 -22.05
C GLY A 57 -11.66 13.90 -22.78
N CYS A 58 -10.83 14.84 -23.24
CA CYS A 58 -9.49 14.50 -23.73
C CYS A 58 -8.59 14.26 -22.51
N GLY A 59 -7.99 13.07 -22.36
CA GLY A 59 -7.02 12.77 -21.29
C GLY A 59 -5.75 13.65 -21.38
N LYS A 60 -4.63 13.23 -20.76
CA LYS A 60 -3.32 13.96 -20.73
C LYS A 60 -2.64 14.21 -22.10
N ASN A 61 -3.35 14.28 -23.23
CA ASN A 61 -2.79 14.41 -24.57
C ASN A 61 -3.39 15.60 -25.36
N ILE A 62 -2.48 16.53 -25.68
CA ILE A 62 -2.42 17.56 -26.74
C ILE A 62 -3.75 17.87 -27.45
N CYS A 63 -4.31 19.04 -27.13
CA CYS A 63 -5.39 19.65 -27.90
C CYS A 63 -4.92 19.90 -29.34
N VAL A 64 -5.76 19.62 -30.34
CA VAL A 64 -5.41 20.01 -31.71
C VAL A 64 -5.30 21.53 -31.85
N ARG A 65 -4.55 21.93 -32.87
CA ARG A 65 -4.37 23.30 -33.33
C ARG A 65 -5.68 24.11 -33.27
N GLY A 66 -5.67 25.18 -32.46
CA GLY A 66 -6.80 26.10 -32.30
C GLY A 66 -7.64 25.90 -31.02
N TYR A 67 -7.32 24.91 -30.19
CA TYR A 67 -7.97 24.68 -28.88
C TYR A 67 -6.95 24.43 -27.78
N PHE A 68 -7.29 24.76 -26.53
CA PHE A 68 -6.43 24.55 -25.35
C PHE A 68 -7.22 24.51 -24.02
N GLY A 69 -6.50 24.33 -22.90
CA GLY A 69 -7.04 24.37 -21.53
C GLY A 69 -7.62 23.04 -21.04
N TYR A 70 -8.14 23.05 -19.80
CA TYR A 70 -8.49 21.88 -18.94
C TYR A 70 -8.95 20.61 -19.67
N LEU A 71 -9.81 20.71 -20.69
CA LEU A 71 -10.23 19.57 -21.54
C LEU A 71 -10.42 19.98 -23.01
N CYS A 72 -9.54 20.85 -23.54
CA CYS A 72 -9.59 21.37 -24.92
C CYS A 72 -10.88 22.10 -25.28
N GLN A 73 -11.48 22.80 -24.31
CA GLN A 73 -12.73 23.53 -24.50
C GLN A 73 -12.52 25.00 -24.88
N TYR A 74 -11.35 25.58 -24.60
CA TYR A 74 -11.08 26.97 -24.95
C TYR A 74 -10.60 27.06 -26.39
N ARG A 75 -11.20 27.99 -27.14
CA ARG A 75 -10.70 28.36 -28.46
C ARG A 75 -9.49 29.26 -28.32
N ASP A 76 -8.44 28.95 -29.07
CA ASP A 76 -7.25 29.80 -29.13
C ASP A 76 -7.43 30.93 -30.14
N LEU A 77 -7.23 32.16 -29.68
CA LEU A 77 -7.34 33.37 -30.49
C LEU A 77 -6.02 33.80 -31.13
N ALA A 78 -4.87 33.21 -30.80
CA ALA A 78 -3.61 33.59 -31.42
C ALA A 78 -3.58 33.22 -32.94
N THR A 79 -3.12 34.14 -33.80
CA THR A 79 -3.36 34.07 -35.27
C THR A 79 -2.15 33.77 -36.16
N HIS A 80 -0.93 33.67 -35.63
CA HIS A 80 0.30 33.50 -36.43
C HIS A 80 0.59 32.07 -36.89
N TRP A 81 -0.32 31.49 -37.67
CA TRP A 81 -0.20 30.10 -38.13
C TRP A 81 0.77 29.88 -39.32
N GLY A 82 1.37 30.94 -39.89
CA GLY A 82 2.14 30.86 -41.16
C GLY A 82 3.18 31.97 -41.43
N ALA A 83 3.72 32.64 -40.40
CA ALA A 83 4.82 33.60 -40.53
C ALA A 83 6.17 32.96 -40.11
N PRO A 84 7.35 33.47 -40.52
CA PRO A 84 8.66 32.83 -40.31
C PRO A 84 9.15 32.75 -38.84
N ILE A 85 8.27 32.97 -37.86
CA ILE A 85 8.55 32.69 -36.45
C ILE A 85 7.57 31.61 -36.01
N THR A 86 7.87 30.38 -36.41
CA THR A 86 7.06 29.17 -36.27
C THR A 86 6.90 28.65 -34.83
N ILE A 87 7.22 29.43 -33.78
CA ILE A 87 7.49 28.89 -32.44
C ILE A 87 6.56 29.44 -31.32
N TYR A 88 5.55 30.27 -31.63
CA TYR A 88 4.75 30.88 -30.55
C TYR A 88 3.30 30.39 -30.49
N ASN A 89 2.81 29.80 -31.58
CA ASN A 89 1.51 29.17 -31.64
C ASN A 89 1.45 28.14 -32.77
N ASP A 90 2.38 27.19 -32.78
CA ASP A 90 2.30 26.02 -33.65
C ASP A 90 1.46 24.89 -33.04
N GLY A 91 1.15 24.99 -31.75
CA GLY A 91 0.40 24.00 -30.99
C GLY A 91 1.26 22.82 -30.56
N ASP A 92 2.60 22.98 -30.58
CA ASP A 92 3.56 21.99 -30.12
C ASP A 92 4.40 22.59 -28.98
N GLU A 93 4.24 22.05 -27.77
CA GLU A 93 4.96 22.55 -26.59
C GLU A 93 6.43 22.08 -26.58
N THR A 94 6.86 21.25 -27.53
CA THR A 94 8.25 20.77 -27.65
C THR A 94 9.13 21.68 -28.51
N THR A 95 8.53 22.56 -29.32
CA THR A 95 9.22 23.52 -30.17
C THR A 95 9.34 24.84 -29.43
N CYS A 96 10.55 25.18 -28.97
CA CYS A 96 10.80 26.39 -28.17
C CYS A 96 11.77 27.36 -28.85
N GLN A 97 11.60 28.64 -28.56
CA GLN A 97 12.58 29.68 -28.85
C GLN A 97 13.89 29.31 -28.14
N THR A 98 15.01 29.52 -28.82
CA THR A 98 16.35 29.21 -28.29
C THR A 98 17.32 30.39 -28.41
N ASN A 99 16.86 31.50 -29.00
CA ASN A 99 17.67 32.71 -29.13
C ASN A 99 17.62 33.55 -27.84
N ASN A 100 18.69 33.44 -27.04
CA ASN A 100 18.90 34.21 -25.81
C ASN A 100 18.90 35.74 -26.01
N SER A 101 18.99 36.24 -27.24
CA SER A 101 18.90 37.68 -27.55
C SER A 101 17.46 38.20 -27.58
N VAL A 102 16.46 37.32 -27.65
CA VAL A 102 15.05 37.70 -27.72
C VAL A 102 14.51 37.90 -26.32
N THR A 103 14.25 39.15 -25.97
CA THR A 103 13.67 39.55 -24.67
C THR A 103 12.24 40.06 -24.79
N ARG A 104 11.74 40.22 -26.02
CA ARG A 104 10.38 40.69 -26.33
C ARG A 104 9.79 39.92 -27.51
N ALA A 105 8.51 39.60 -27.42
CA ALA A 105 7.76 38.93 -28.50
C ALA A 105 6.35 39.50 -28.60
N SER A 106 5.94 39.90 -29.81
CA SER A 106 4.56 40.35 -30.07
C SER A 106 3.74 39.19 -30.62
N ILE A 107 2.67 38.84 -29.91
CA ILE A 107 1.76 37.73 -30.23
C ILE A 107 0.46 38.33 -30.78
N PRO A 108 0.17 38.25 -32.08
CA PRO A 108 -1.10 38.73 -32.60
C PRO A 108 -2.22 37.74 -32.27
N MET A 109 -3.42 38.30 -32.20
CA MET A 109 -4.65 37.56 -31.96
C MET A 109 -5.76 38.06 -32.85
N MET A 110 -6.85 37.29 -32.92
CA MET A 110 -8.09 37.76 -33.51
C MET A 110 -8.58 38.98 -32.73
N ILE A 111 -9.17 39.95 -33.44
CA ILE A 111 -9.63 41.20 -32.84
C ILE A 111 -10.80 40.92 -31.90
N MET A 112 -10.49 40.79 -30.60
CA MET A 112 -11.40 40.36 -29.55
C MET A 112 -11.00 41.02 -28.23
N ARG A 113 -11.88 41.02 -27.21
CA ARG A 113 -11.44 41.34 -25.85
C ARG A 113 -10.49 40.26 -25.34
N LEU A 114 -9.47 40.67 -24.61
CA LEU A 114 -8.60 39.75 -23.91
C LEU A 114 -9.31 39.35 -22.61
N SER A 115 -9.20 38.07 -22.23
CA SER A 115 -9.73 37.52 -20.98
C SER A 115 -8.60 36.94 -20.14
N PHE A 116 -7.91 35.94 -20.68
CA PHE A 116 -6.69 35.36 -20.15
C PHE A 116 -5.86 34.73 -21.25
N PHE A 117 -4.60 34.44 -20.95
CA PHE A 117 -3.72 33.67 -21.82
C PHE A 117 -2.73 32.86 -20.97
N ILE A 118 -2.17 31.81 -21.55
CA ILE A 118 -1.17 30.97 -20.90
C ILE A 118 0.11 31.03 -21.73
N VAL A 119 1.23 31.12 -21.03
CA VAL A 119 2.58 31.09 -21.59
C VAL A 119 3.28 29.82 -21.11
N THR A 120 3.87 29.07 -22.04
CA THR A 120 4.71 27.90 -21.76
C THR A 120 6.14 28.15 -22.26
N ILE A 121 7.14 27.83 -21.43
CA ILE A 121 8.56 27.92 -21.76
C ILE A 121 9.25 26.54 -21.67
N ASP A 122 10.48 26.46 -22.16
CA ASP A 122 11.31 25.26 -22.04
C ASP A 122 11.56 24.91 -20.56
N SER A 123 11.34 23.64 -20.22
CA SER A 123 11.57 23.05 -18.89
C SER A 123 12.98 23.28 -18.31
N SER A 124 13.99 23.57 -19.15
CA SER A 124 15.35 23.88 -18.69
C SER A 124 15.52 25.28 -18.10
N SER A 125 14.49 26.12 -18.08
CA SER A 125 14.55 27.55 -17.73
C SER A 125 13.44 28.00 -16.77
N ASP A 126 12.99 27.11 -15.88
CA ASP A 126 11.91 27.31 -14.90
C ASP A 126 12.02 28.59 -14.05
N ALA A 127 13.24 29.00 -13.68
CA ALA A 127 13.51 30.23 -12.91
C ALA A 127 13.19 31.53 -13.68
N ASN A 128 13.11 31.48 -15.02
CA ASN A 128 12.91 32.67 -15.86
C ASN A 128 11.43 32.93 -16.20
N ILE A 129 10.51 32.05 -15.81
CA ILE A 129 9.09 32.22 -16.13
C ILE A 129 8.42 33.34 -15.33
N ASP A 130 8.90 33.57 -14.12
CA ASP A 130 8.38 34.59 -13.23
C ASP A 130 8.70 36.01 -13.74
N ASP A 131 9.81 36.15 -14.46
CA ASP A 131 10.25 37.39 -15.13
C ASP A 131 9.38 37.80 -16.33
N ILE A 132 8.46 36.95 -16.82
CA ILE A 132 7.61 37.28 -17.98
C ILE A 132 6.49 38.24 -17.57
N THR A 133 6.40 39.33 -18.33
CA THR A 133 5.39 40.40 -18.23
C THR A 133 4.70 40.59 -19.58
N PHE A 134 3.56 41.31 -19.60
CA PHE A 134 2.78 41.52 -20.83
C PHE A 134 2.12 42.89 -20.92
N GLU A 135 1.86 43.34 -22.15
CA GLU A 135 1.05 44.51 -22.48
C GLU A 135 0.10 44.19 -23.65
N PRO A 136 -1.23 44.33 -23.50
CA PRO A 136 -2.17 44.12 -24.60
C PRO A 136 -2.28 45.39 -25.46
N PHE A 137 -2.36 45.22 -26.78
CA PHE A 137 -2.40 46.31 -27.76
C PHE A 137 -3.65 46.25 -28.63
N GLN A 138 -4.23 47.41 -28.93
CA GLN A 138 -5.18 47.61 -30.02
C GLN A 138 -4.50 48.50 -31.08
N GLY A 139 -4.03 47.89 -32.16
CA GLY A 139 -3.15 48.59 -33.10
C GLY A 139 -1.87 49.06 -32.39
N ASN A 140 -1.71 50.38 -32.23
CA ASN A 140 -0.56 51.00 -31.55
C ASN A 140 -0.85 51.48 -30.12
N SER A 141 -2.06 51.26 -29.60
CA SER A 141 -2.47 51.75 -28.27
C SER A 141 -2.51 50.62 -27.24
N VAL A 142 -1.80 50.79 -26.13
CA VAL A 142 -1.84 49.86 -24.98
C VAL A 142 -3.24 49.90 -24.36
N GLN A 143 -3.80 48.74 -24.10
CA GLN A 143 -5.09 48.57 -23.42
C GLN A 143 -4.89 48.23 -21.94
N GLN A 144 -5.83 48.64 -21.10
CA GLN A 144 -5.80 48.32 -19.67
C GLN A 144 -6.74 47.16 -19.35
N CYS A 145 -6.33 46.35 -18.37
CA CYS A 145 -7.16 45.30 -17.81
C CYS A 145 -8.18 45.92 -16.83
N PHE A 146 -9.47 45.70 -17.08
CA PHE A 146 -10.59 46.26 -16.32
C PHE A 146 -10.58 45.85 -14.84
N SER A 147 -10.22 44.60 -14.55
CA SER A 147 -10.16 44.03 -13.19
C SER A 147 -8.73 43.94 -12.64
N GLY A 148 -7.81 44.77 -13.14
CA GLY A 148 -6.38 44.59 -12.92
C GLY A 148 -5.81 43.38 -13.70
N ASN A 149 -4.50 43.18 -13.58
CA ASN A 149 -3.83 41.97 -14.07
C ASN A 149 -3.27 41.18 -12.89
N TYR A 150 -3.25 39.87 -13.04
CA TYR A 150 -2.56 38.98 -12.11
C TYR A 150 -2.11 37.75 -12.88
N SER A 151 -1.10 37.09 -12.36
CA SER A 151 -0.50 35.92 -12.98
C SER A 151 -0.03 34.94 -11.94
N TYR A 152 -0.11 33.65 -12.25
CA TYR A 152 0.37 32.58 -11.37
C TYR A 152 0.94 31.43 -12.20
N LYS A 153 1.73 30.62 -11.53
CA LYS A 153 2.42 29.48 -12.11
C LYS A 153 1.47 28.28 -12.14
N LEU A 154 1.24 27.72 -13.33
CA LEU A 154 0.43 26.51 -13.52
C LEU A 154 1.28 25.26 -13.28
N THR A 155 2.53 25.31 -13.75
CA THR A 155 3.57 24.28 -13.61
C THR A 155 4.93 24.98 -13.51
N SER A 156 6.02 24.24 -13.25
CA SER A 156 7.40 24.78 -13.29
C SER A 156 7.73 25.61 -14.54
N PHE A 157 7.03 25.38 -15.65
CA PHE A 157 7.32 25.93 -16.98
C PHE A 157 6.09 26.54 -17.71
N SER A 158 4.92 26.64 -17.07
CA SER A 158 3.75 27.32 -17.62
C SER A 158 3.17 28.35 -16.65
N LYS A 159 2.78 29.52 -17.16
CA LYS A 159 2.25 30.65 -16.38
C LYS A 159 0.96 31.17 -16.98
N TYR A 160 -0.06 31.31 -16.16
CA TYR A 160 -1.36 31.87 -16.50
C TYR A 160 -1.36 33.37 -16.25
N PHE A 161 -1.97 34.14 -17.16
CA PHE A 161 -2.15 35.59 -17.03
C PHE A 161 -3.63 35.94 -17.23
N LYS A 162 -4.26 36.58 -16.22
CA LYS A 162 -5.60 37.18 -16.36
C LYS A 162 -5.47 38.64 -16.78
N CYS A 163 -6.23 39.03 -17.79
CA CYS A 163 -6.45 40.42 -18.15
C CYS A 163 -7.77 40.55 -18.93
N ALA A 164 -8.85 40.88 -18.24
CA ALA A 164 -10.12 41.17 -18.89
C ALA A 164 -10.10 42.61 -19.44
N THR A 165 -10.08 42.82 -20.77
CA THR A 165 -10.07 44.18 -21.36
C THR A 165 -11.49 44.64 -21.73
N ILE A 166 -11.76 45.95 -21.61
CA ILE A 166 -13.02 46.54 -22.11
C ILE A 166 -12.99 46.71 -23.62
N ASN A 167 -11.82 47.05 -24.16
CA ASN A 167 -11.61 47.27 -25.58
C ASN A 167 -11.05 46.02 -26.26
N ASN A 168 -11.25 45.94 -27.57
CA ASN A 168 -10.68 44.86 -28.37
C ASN A 168 -9.16 44.98 -28.44
N VAL A 169 -8.49 43.84 -28.46
CA VAL A 169 -7.04 43.65 -28.53
C VAL A 169 -6.71 42.98 -29.86
N THR A 170 -5.63 43.42 -30.49
CA THR A 170 -5.08 42.87 -31.74
C THR A 170 -3.81 42.06 -31.50
N SER A 171 -3.07 42.35 -30.43
CA SER A 171 -1.84 41.64 -30.08
C SER A 171 -1.48 41.80 -28.60
N ILE A 172 -0.65 40.91 -28.08
CA ILE A 172 -0.06 40.96 -26.73
C ILE A 172 1.46 41.03 -26.90
N LEU A 173 2.11 42.01 -26.28
CA LEU A 173 3.56 42.11 -26.22
C LEU A 173 4.06 41.45 -24.93
N LEU A 174 4.79 40.35 -25.05
CA LEU A 174 5.50 39.70 -23.95
C LEU A 174 6.90 40.29 -23.80
N SER A 175 7.34 40.50 -22.56
CA SER A 175 8.68 41.00 -22.23
C SER A 175 9.26 40.25 -21.03
N GLY A 176 10.57 39.97 -21.03
CA GLY A 176 11.27 39.32 -19.93
C GLY A 176 12.34 38.31 -20.39
N LYS A 177 13.11 37.75 -19.45
CA LYS A 177 14.17 36.78 -19.77
C LYS A 177 13.60 35.44 -20.27
N GLY A 178 12.45 35.03 -19.73
CA GLY A 178 11.75 33.81 -20.16
C GLY A 178 11.27 33.86 -21.61
N VAL A 179 11.19 35.05 -22.24
CA VAL A 179 10.80 35.20 -23.65
C VAL A 179 11.74 34.46 -24.60
N SER A 180 13.02 34.37 -24.24
CA SER A 180 14.04 33.66 -25.02
C SER A 180 13.84 32.14 -25.09
N ARG A 181 12.89 31.61 -24.30
CA ARG A 181 12.60 30.18 -24.15
C ARG A 181 11.12 29.84 -24.35
N LEU A 182 10.33 30.75 -24.92
CA LEU A 182 8.90 30.52 -25.20
C LEU A 182 8.69 29.35 -26.15
N CYS A 183 7.81 28.42 -25.79
CA CYS A 183 7.36 27.34 -26.65
C CYS A 183 5.95 27.58 -27.19
N THR A 184 5.03 28.05 -26.34
CA THR A 184 3.65 28.26 -26.78
C THR A 184 3.00 29.40 -26.00
N VAL A 185 2.18 30.19 -26.69
CA VAL A 185 1.31 31.21 -26.12
C VAL A 185 -0.11 30.97 -26.60
N THR A 186 -1.00 30.57 -25.70
CA THR A 186 -2.41 30.31 -26.00
C THR A 186 -3.28 31.43 -25.42
N ILE A 187 -4.13 32.03 -26.26
CA ILE A 187 -4.95 33.19 -25.88
C ILE A 187 -6.41 32.77 -25.84
N SER A 188 -7.06 32.95 -24.69
CA SER A 188 -8.43 32.45 -24.50
C SER A 188 -9.44 33.24 -25.29
N GLY A 189 -10.20 32.53 -26.13
CA GLY A 189 -11.42 32.98 -26.78
C GLY A 189 -12.68 32.47 -26.11
N GLY A 190 -12.58 32.01 -24.86
CA GLY A 190 -13.68 31.36 -24.14
C GLY A 190 -13.97 29.94 -24.65
N ARG A 191 -15.04 29.36 -24.12
CA ARG A 191 -15.60 28.05 -24.46
C ARG A 191 -17.05 28.19 -24.89
N ASN A 192 -17.53 27.30 -25.77
CA ASN A 192 -18.92 27.32 -26.23
C ASN A 192 -19.85 26.80 -25.11
N LEU A 193 -20.59 27.69 -24.47
CA LEU A 193 -21.53 27.40 -23.38
C LEU A 193 -22.96 27.17 -23.87
N ALA A 194 -23.25 27.46 -25.15
CA ALA A 194 -24.57 27.20 -25.74
C ALA A 194 -24.77 25.73 -26.13
N ILE A 195 -23.69 24.96 -26.28
CA ILE A 195 -23.73 23.60 -26.78
C ILE A 195 -24.69 22.69 -25.98
N LYS A 196 -25.60 22.04 -26.70
CA LYS A 196 -26.72 21.21 -26.22
C LYS A 196 -27.54 21.84 -25.09
N GLN A 197 -27.55 23.17 -24.97
CA GLN A 197 -28.43 23.86 -24.04
C GLN A 197 -29.89 23.67 -24.44
N ARG A 198 -30.78 23.78 -23.45
CA ARG A 198 -32.22 23.74 -23.70
C ARG A 198 -32.63 24.96 -24.51
N TYR A 199 -33.51 24.76 -25.48
CA TYR A 199 -34.06 25.84 -26.27
C TYR A 199 -35.55 25.64 -26.54
N ASN A 200 -36.28 26.74 -26.74
CA ASN A 200 -37.69 26.77 -27.11
C ASN A 200 -37.87 27.60 -28.38
N TYR A 201 -38.84 27.24 -29.23
CA TYR A 201 -39.13 27.98 -30.45
C TYR A 201 -40.62 28.23 -30.65
N SER A 202 -40.97 29.26 -31.42
CA SER A 202 -42.38 29.59 -31.71
C SER A 202 -43.01 28.72 -32.80
N SER A 203 -42.20 28.17 -33.71
CA SER A 203 -42.66 27.35 -34.85
C SER A 203 -41.48 26.60 -35.50
N ILE A 204 -41.67 25.35 -35.95
CA ILE A 204 -40.67 24.57 -36.69
C ILE A 204 -41.26 24.00 -38.00
N SER A 205 -40.43 23.84 -39.03
CA SER A 205 -40.84 23.24 -40.30
C SER A 205 -41.11 21.74 -40.18
N ARG A 206 -42.12 21.22 -40.89
CA ARG A 206 -42.45 19.77 -40.96
C ARG A 206 -41.36 18.93 -41.63
N ASN A 207 -40.48 19.57 -42.40
CA ASN A 207 -39.37 18.93 -43.10
C ASN A 207 -38.07 18.92 -42.29
N ALA A 208 -38.05 19.55 -41.10
CA ALA A 208 -36.94 19.45 -40.18
C ALA A 208 -37.00 18.06 -39.50
N GLU A 209 -35.92 17.30 -39.56
CA GLU A 209 -35.79 16.06 -38.78
C GLU A 209 -35.57 16.47 -37.31
N GLY A 210 -36.69 16.65 -36.59
CA GLY A 210 -36.82 16.78 -35.14
C GLY A 210 -35.65 17.44 -34.38
N ASP A 211 -35.84 18.69 -33.93
CA ASP A 211 -35.08 19.30 -32.84
C ASP A 211 -33.54 19.23 -32.92
N LYS A 212 -32.96 19.29 -34.13
CA LYS A 212 -31.48 19.30 -34.33
C LYS A 212 -31.08 20.53 -35.16
N GLY A 213 -30.04 21.26 -34.73
CA GLY A 213 -29.48 22.38 -35.51
C GLY A 213 -29.53 23.78 -34.92
N ALA A 214 -29.81 23.94 -33.63
CA ALA A 214 -29.78 25.27 -32.99
C ALA A 214 -28.47 25.54 -32.24
N VAL A 215 -28.08 24.59 -31.40
CA VAL A 215 -26.92 24.68 -30.50
C VAL A 215 -26.28 23.30 -30.33
N ASP A 216 -26.27 22.47 -31.36
CA ASP A 216 -25.83 21.06 -31.23
C ASP A 216 -24.30 20.87 -31.34
N GLY A 217 -23.57 21.94 -31.66
CA GLY A 217 -22.12 21.94 -31.82
C GLY A 217 -21.63 21.36 -33.15
N GLU A 218 -22.51 21.14 -34.14
CA GLU A 218 -22.13 20.65 -35.47
C GLU A 218 -21.88 21.79 -36.47
N ILE A 219 -20.60 22.09 -36.74
CA ILE A 219 -20.18 23.14 -37.68
C ILE A 219 -19.76 22.51 -39.03
N PRO A 220 -20.19 23.04 -40.19
CA PRO A 220 -19.78 22.50 -41.49
C PRO A 220 -18.28 22.73 -41.77
N LEU A 221 -17.54 21.66 -42.08
CA LEU A 221 -16.12 21.73 -42.48
C LEU A 221 -15.91 21.72 -44.01
N THR A 222 -16.90 21.29 -44.80
CA THR A 222 -16.78 21.15 -46.26
C THR A 222 -18.12 21.35 -47.00
N GLY A 223 -18.45 22.60 -47.36
CA GLY A 223 -19.25 22.98 -48.55
C GLY A 223 -20.67 22.42 -48.78
N SER A 224 -21.17 21.45 -48.03
CA SER A 224 -22.52 20.89 -48.20
C SER A 224 -23.03 20.37 -46.86
N PHE A 225 -23.82 21.19 -46.18
CA PHE A 225 -24.57 20.77 -45.02
C PHE A 225 -25.81 19.96 -45.44
N ASN A 226 -26.24 18.96 -44.66
CA ASN A 226 -27.54 18.33 -44.84
C ASN A 226 -28.61 19.33 -44.38
N PRO A 227 -29.40 19.95 -45.26
CA PRO A 227 -30.35 21.00 -44.85
C PRO A 227 -31.39 20.55 -43.81
N LYS A 228 -31.48 19.26 -43.52
CA LYS A 228 -32.30 18.67 -42.46
C LYS A 228 -31.76 18.86 -41.04
N THR A 229 -30.47 19.21 -40.87
CA THR A 229 -29.83 19.41 -39.55
C THR A 229 -29.68 20.90 -39.19
N CYS A 230 -30.26 21.84 -39.95
CA CYS A 230 -30.26 23.27 -39.62
C CYS A 230 -31.60 23.60 -38.99
N PHE A 231 -31.63 24.57 -38.07
CA PHE A 231 -32.89 25.13 -37.61
C PHE A 231 -33.64 25.81 -38.78
N GLN A 232 -34.90 25.40 -38.98
CA GLN A 232 -35.81 26.02 -39.94
C GLN A 232 -37.17 26.29 -39.27
N ALA A 233 -37.51 27.57 -39.13
CA ALA A 233 -38.83 27.98 -38.67
C ALA A 233 -39.95 27.54 -39.63
N GLY A 234 -41.17 27.38 -39.13
CA GLY A 234 -42.30 26.91 -39.93
C GLY A 234 -42.69 27.87 -41.07
N GLU A 235 -42.94 27.32 -42.25
CA GLU A 235 -43.17 28.01 -43.55
C GLU A 235 -44.36 29.02 -43.57
N THR A 236 -45.19 29.05 -42.53
CA THR A 236 -46.38 29.93 -42.43
C THR A 236 -46.31 30.95 -41.30
N SER A 237 -45.17 31.03 -40.60
CA SER A 237 -45.05 31.83 -39.38
C SER A 237 -44.66 33.26 -39.70
N VAL A 238 -45.56 34.23 -39.42
CA VAL A 238 -45.30 35.67 -39.58
C VAL A 238 -44.18 36.14 -38.64
N PHE A 239 -44.02 35.45 -37.50
CA PHE A 239 -42.98 35.70 -36.51
C PHE A 239 -42.36 34.37 -36.11
N SER A 240 -41.03 34.28 -36.19
CA SER A 240 -40.28 33.12 -35.76
C SER A 240 -39.24 33.52 -34.74
N ASN A 241 -39.14 32.78 -33.64
CA ASN A 241 -38.12 32.99 -32.63
C ASN A 241 -37.65 31.67 -32.04
N ILE A 242 -36.43 31.72 -31.51
CA ILE A 242 -35.82 30.69 -30.69
C ILE A 242 -35.21 31.33 -29.45
N TYR A 243 -35.47 30.75 -28.29
CA TYR A 243 -34.88 31.07 -27.01
C TYR A 243 -33.91 29.95 -26.64
N VAL A 244 -32.69 30.29 -26.26
CA VAL A 244 -31.69 29.34 -25.72
C VAL A 244 -31.45 29.71 -24.27
N PHE A 245 -31.61 28.74 -23.38
CA PHE A 245 -31.52 28.90 -21.93
C PHE A 245 -30.21 28.32 -21.41
N MET A 246 -29.48 29.09 -20.61
CA MET A 246 -28.29 28.61 -19.92
C MET A 246 -28.71 27.92 -18.62
N ASN A 247 -28.12 26.77 -18.30
CA ASN A 247 -28.40 26.06 -17.04
C ASN A 247 -28.00 26.85 -15.78
N THR A 248 -27.06 27.79 -15.93
CA THR A 248 -26.56 28.67 -14.85
C THR A 248 -26.21 30.04 -15.42
N LEU A 249 -25.91 30.99 -14.55
CA LEU A 249 -25.41 32.30 -14.95
C LEU A 249 -24.01 32.15 -15.53
N VAL A 250 -23.85 32.64 -16.75
CA VAL A 250 -22.58 32.58 -17.48
C VAL A 250 -22.21 33.95 -18.02
N PHE A 251 -20.92 34.18 -18.21
CA PHE A 251 -20.43 35.34 -18.91
C PHE A 251 -20.16 34.97 -20.38
N ILE A 252 -20.77 35.70 -21.33
CA ILE A 252 -20.59 35.49 -22.77
C ILE A 252 -19.88 36.70 -23.37
N ASP A 253 -18.72 36.49 -23.99
CA ASP A 253 -17.95 37.53 -24.67
C ASP A 253 -18.50 37.81 -26.08
N TYR A 254 -18.88 36.75 -26.80
CA TYR A 254 -19.42 36.87 -28.15
C TYR A 254 -20.26 35.65 -28.52
N LEU A 255 -21.16 35.86 -29.47
CA LEU A 255 -21.97 34.81 -30.07
C LEU A 255 -21.61 34.67 -31.54
N ILE A 256 -21.62 33.44 -32.06
CA ILE A 256 -21.49 33.18 -33.49
C ILE A 256 -22.79 32.55 -33.97
N VAL A 257 -23.42 33.14 -34.98
CA VAL A 257 -24.58 32.57 -35.65
C VAL A 257 -24.16 32.08 -37.03
N TYR A 258 -24.16 30.76 -37.23
CA TYR A 258 -23.79 30.13 -38.49
C TYR A 258 -24.97 30.14 -39.46
N ASN A 259 -24.77 30.84 -40.58
CA ASN A 259 -25.75 30.89 -41.65
C ASN A 259 -25.71 29.57 -42.44
N ARG A 260 -26.79 29.30 -43.18
CA ARG A 260 -26.87 28.14 -44.07
C ARG A 260 -25.88 28.28 -45.24
N PRO A 261 -25.06 27.26 -45.53
CA PRO A 261 -23.99 27.36 -46.53
C PRO A 261 -24.45 27.06 -47.97
N ASP A 262 -25.75 27.18 -48.31
CA ASP A 262 -26.21 26.83 -49.66
C ASP A 262 -25.45 27.62 -50.73
N VAL A 263 -24.76 26.87 -51.63
CA VAL A 263 -23.76 27.36 -52.60
C VAL A 263 -24.27 28.53 -53.45
N ILE A 264 -25.59 28.62 -53.63
CA ILE A 264 -26.25 29.62 -54.47
C ILE A 264 -26.70 30.86 -53.65
N ASN A 265 -26.93 30.74 -52.32
CA ASN A 265 -27.51 31.81 -51.51
C ASN A 265 -26.92 31.91 -50.09
N ARG A 266 -25.75 32.53 -49.94
CA ARG A 266 -25.14 32.87 -48.62
C ARG A 266 -25.92 33.93 -47.80
N VAL A 267 -27.19 34.22 -48.13
CA VAL A 267 -27.93 35.42 -47.68
C VAL A 267 -29.29 35.08 -47.05
N LYS A 268 -29.49 33.86 -46.55
CA LYS A 268 -30.79 33.44 -45.99
C LYS A 268 -31.09 34.02 -44.61
N LEU A 269 -30.12 34.07 -43.71
CA LEU A 269 -30.28 34.68 -42.40
C LEU A 269 -30.08 36.21 -42.49
N THR A 270 -31.14 36.98 -42.78
CA THR A 270 -31.12 38.45 -42.84
C THR A 270 -32.29 39.12 -42.13
N GLY A 271 -32.06 40.26 -41.49
CA GLY A 271 -33.04 41.05 -40.72
C GLY A 271 -33.43 40.42 -39.39
N PHE A 272 -32.58 39.56 -38.82
CA PHE A 272 -32.83 38.96 -37.51
C PHE A 272 -32.39 39.91 -36.39
N GLN A 273 -33.04 39.76 -35.24
CA GLN A 273 -32.69 40.43 -34.00
C GLN A 273 -32.23 39.38 -32.98
N LEU A 274 -31.08 39.61 -32.36
CA LEU A 274 -30.60 38.85 -31.22
C LEU A 274 -30.77 39.70 -29.95
N THR A 275 -31.47 39.18 -28.96
CA THR A 275 -31.68 39.83 -27.66
C THR A 275 -31.14 38.94 -26.55
N THR A 276 -30.36 39.48 -25.64
CA THR A 276 -29.82 38.75 -24.49
C THR A 276 -30.50 39.19 -23.20
N TYR A 277 -30.65 38.27 -22.26
CA TYR A 277 -31.38 38.50 -21.02
C TYR A 277 -30.62 38.00 -19.79
N ASP A 278 -30.83 38.70 -18.67
CA ASP A 278 -30.42 38.27 -17.35
C ASP A 278 -31.42 37.25 -16.74
N GLN A 279 -31.15 36.80 -15.51
CA GLN A 279 -32.01 35.84 -14.79
C GLN A 279 -33.40 36.39 -14.43
N ALA A 280 -33.55 37.71 -14.32
CA ALA A 280 -34.82 38.38 -14.09
C ALA A 280 -35.59 38.65 -15.39
N HIS A 281 -35.11 38.16 -16.53
CA HIS A 281 -35.61 38.45 -17.87
C HIS A 281 -35.47 39.93 -18.29
N GLY A 282 -34.58 40.67 -17.62
CA GLY A 282 -34.16 42.00 -18.04
C GLY A 282 -33.30 41.92 -19.30
N VAL A 283 -33.54 42.83 -20.25
CA VAL A 283 -32.78 42.88 -21.51
C VAL A 283 -31.39 43.47 -21.26
N LEU A 284 -30.35 42.72 -21.62
CA LEU A 284 -28.95 43.12 -21.47
C LEU A 284 -28.44 43.89 -22.68
N PHE A 285 -28.58 43.33 -23.88
CA PHE A 285 -28.34 44.04 -25.13
C PHE A 285 -29.17 43.48 -26.29
N ILE A 286 -29.35 44.31 -27.32
CA ILE A 286 -30.05 43.97 -28.56
C ILE A 286 -29.09 44.18 -29.72
N PHE A 287 -28.85 43.14 -30.51
CA PHE A 287 -28.20 43.21 -31.81
C PHE A 287 -29.27 43.13 -32.90
N ASN A 288 -29.27 44.09 -33.81
CA ASN A 288 -30.13 44.07 -35.00
C ASN A 288 -29.24 43.86 -36.22
N GLU A 289 -29.47 42.77 -36.97
CA GLU A 289 -28.81 42.59 -38.25
C GLU A 289 -29.35 43.59 -39.27
N GLY A 290 -28.44 44.21 -40.01
CA GLY A 290 -28.77 45.18 -41.06
C GLY A 290 -29.19 44.49 -42.36
N SER A 291 -28.58 44.89 -43.48
CA SER A 291 -28.73 44.19 -44.75
C SER A 291 -27.37 43.76 -45.27
N ARG A 292 -27.12 42.44 -45.15
CA ARG A 292 -26.04 41.59 -45.69
C ARG A 292 -25.07 41.13 -44.58
N PRO A 293 -24.74 39.81 -44.52
CA PRO A 293 -23.55 39.39 -43.80
C PRO A 293 -22.33 40.11 -44.39
N PRO A 294 -21.30 40.46 -43.59
CA PRO A 294 -20.09 41.11 -44.09
C PRO A 294 -19.57 40.33 -45.30
N GLU A 295 -19.35 41.03 -46.42
CA GLU A 295 -19.17 40.52 -47.79
C GLU A 295 -18.65 39.07 -47.89
N GLY A 296 -19.57 38.10 -48.00
CA GLY A 296 -19.24 36.69 -48.26
C GLY A 296 -19.01 35.78 -47.04
N ALA A 297 -19.10 36.30 -45.81
CA ALA A 297 -19.00 35.51 -44.57
C ALA A 297 -20.18 34.53 -44.41
N ALA A 298 -19.88 33.29 -43.98
CA ALA A 298 -20.88 32.23 -43.74
C ALA A 298 -21.48 32.28 -42.32
N ASN A 299 -21.06 33.23 -41.48
CA ASN A 299 -21.51 33.38 -40.10
C ASN A 299 -21.48 34.84 -39.65
N TYR A 300 -22.20 35.14 -38.57
CA TYR A 300 -22.25 36.43 -37.90
C TYR A 300 -21.58 36.33 -36.53
N THR A 301 -20.51 37.09 -36.29
CA THR A 301 -19.90 37.23 -34.96
C THR A 301 -20.46 38.47 -34.28
N ILE A 302 -21.16 38.28 -33.16
CA ILE A 302 -21.86 39.32 -32.41
C ILE A 302 -21.14 39.49 -31.07
N PHE A 303 -20.50 40.63 -30.88
CA PHE A 303 -19.76 40.94 -29.66
C PHE A 303 -20.70 41.42 -28.56
N ASN A 304 -20.53 40.91 -27.34
CA ASN A 304 -21.16 41.47 -26.17
C ASN A 304 -20.52 42.84 -25.84
N PRO A 305 -21.28 43.94 -25.83
CA PRO A 305 -20.73 45.26 -25.53
C PRO A 305 -20.31 45.45 -24.06
N TRP A 306 -20.73 44.60 -23.13
CA TRP A 306 -20.54 44.82 -21.68
C TRP A 306 -19.90 43.62 -20.97
N PRO A 307 -18.68 43.77 -20.40
CA PRO A 307 -17.94 42.67 -19.77
C PRO A 307 -18.48 42.26 -18.38
N THR A 308 -19.53 42.92 -17.87
CA THR A 308 -20.05 42.72 -16.50
C THR A 308 -21.44 42.08 -16.46
N ASN A 309 -22.06 41.84 -17.61
CA ASN A 309 -23.43 41.31 -17.65
C ASN A 309 -23.37 39.78 -17.66
N TYR A 310 -24.06 39.12 -16.73
CA TYR A 310 -24.23 37.67 -16.72
C TYR A 310 -25.53 37.27 -17.44
N PHE A 311 -25.43 36.26 -18.28
CA PHE A 311 -26.41 35.87 -19.27
C PHE A 311 -27.14 34.64 -18.72
N ALA A 312 -28.47 34.67 -18.74
CA ALA A 312 -29.30 33.51 -18.44
C ALA A 312 -29.92 32.91 -19.70
N MET A 313 -30.20 33.74 -20.72
CA MET A 313 -30.75 33.29 -21.99
C MET A 313 -30.51 34.29 -23.11
N PHE A 314 -30.64 33.84 -24.35
CA PHE A 314 -30.74 34.72 -25.52
C PHE A 314 -31.86 34.28 -26.45
N LYS A 315 -32.38 35.24 -27.21
CA LYS A 315 -33.43 35.07 -28.20
C LYS A 315 -32.93 35.50 -29.56
N LEU A 316 -33.02 34.63 -30.56
CA LEU A 316 -32.99 35.04 -31.96
C LEU A 316 -34.42 35.14 -32.47
N ALA A 317 -34.74 36.24 -33.15
CA ALA A 317 -36.08 36.50 -33.65
C ALA A 317 -36.04 37.12 -35.04
N GLN A 318 -37.03 36.77 -35.87
CA GLN A 318 -37.20 37.33 -37.20
C GLN A 318 -38.68 37.55 -37.48
N SER A 319 -38.97 38.69 -38.13
CA SER A 319 -40.32 39.10 -38.52
C SER A 319 -40.46 39.08 -40.04
N TYR A 320 -41.60 38.62 -40.54
CA TYR A 320 -41.97 38.63 -41.97
C TYR A 320 -41.10 37.76 -42.89
N LYS A 321 -40.20 36.94 -42.33
CA LYS A 321 -39.34 35.98 -43.03
C LYS A 321 -39.12 34.75 -42.13
N GLU A 322 -38.81 33.61 -42.75
CA GLU A 322 -38.44 32.39 -42.03
C GLU A 322 -37.05 32.53 -41.37
N LEU A 323 -36.98 32.35 -40.05
CA LEU A 323 -35.71 32.23 -39.34
C LEU A 323 -35.06 30.88 -39.70
N GLN A 324 -33.88 30.95 -40.34
CA GLN A 324 -33.10 29.79 -40.75
C GLN A 324 -31.61 30.00 -40.47
N PHE A 325 -31.00 29.08 -39.73
CA PHE A 325 -29.57 29.09 -39.41
C PHE A 325 -29.16 27.66 -39.02
N CYS A 326 -27.86 27.36 -38.97
CA CYS A 326 -27.40 25.98 -38.74
C CYS A 326 -26.75 25.74 -37.39
N GLU A 327 -26.24 26.78 -36.73
CA GLU A 327 -25.70 26.67 -35.37
C GLU A 327 -25.63 28.05 -34.72
N VAL A 328 -25.81 28.12 -33.40
CA VAL A 328 -25.49 29.28 -32.57
C VAL A 328 -24.51 28.86 -31.48
N GLU A 329 -23.34 29.47 -31.48
CA GLU A 329 -22.35 29.29 -30.42
C GLU A 329 -22.35 30.52 -29.52
N ALA A 330 -22.24 30.32 -28.21
CA ALA A 330 -22.05 31.39 -27.24
C ALA A 330 -20.72 31.16 -26.51
N TRP A 331 -19.72 31.98 -26.83
CA TRP A 331 -18.36 31.83 -26.35
C TRP A 331 -18.11 32.72 -25.13
N GLY A 332 -17.65 32.12 -24.05
CA GLY A 332 -17.39 32.81 -22.80
C GLY A 332 -16.89 31.88 -21.69
N ASP A 333 -17.23 32.17 -20.44
CA ASP A 333 -16.83 31.36 -19.29
C ASP A 333 -17.84 31.49 -18.13
N CYS A 334 -17.57 30.79 -17.03
CA CYS A 334 -18.38 30.86 -15.83
C CYS A 334 -18.49 32.28 -15.24
N ALA A 335 -19.61 32.55 -14.56
CA ALA A 335 -19.71 33.74 -13.73
C ALA A 335 -18.64 33.72 -12.62
N SER A 336 -18.24 34.90 -12.14
CA SER A 336 -17.24 35.00 -11.07
C SER A 336 -17.72 34.24 -9.83
N GLY A 337 -16.86 33.39 -9.28
CA GLY A 337 -17.20 32.51 -8.16
C GLY A 337 -17.65 31.10 -8.55
N ASP A 338 -17.88 30.84 -9.84
CA ASP A 338 -18.37 29.56 -10.33
C ASP A 338 -17.32 28.90 -11.25
N TYR A 339 -17.24 27.57 -11.21
CA TYR A 339 -16.28 26.81 -11.99
C TYR A 339 -16.83 25.46 -12.47
N GLY A 340 -16.01 24.73 -13.22
CA GLY A 340 -16.37 23.47 -13.85
C GLY A 340 -16.90 23.67 -15.27
N LEU A 341 -17.04 22.55 -16.00
CA LEU A 341 -17.50 22.53 -17.39
C LEU A 341 -18.93 23.05 -17.56
N ASP A 342 -19.78 22.89 -16.55
CA ASP A 342 -21.17 23.35 -16.53
C ASP A 342 -21.38 24.58 -15.64
N CYS A 343 -20.33 25.13 -15.03
CA CYS A 343 -20.37 26.30 -14.15
C CYS A 343 -21.33 26.14 -12.95
N THR A 344 -21.52 24.90 -12.47
CA THR A 344 -22.41 24.61 -11.32
C THR A 344 -21.65 24.54 -9.99
N LYS A 345 -20.33 24.38 -10.03
CA LYS A 345 -19.49 24.30 -8.83
C LYS A 345 -19.10 25.68 -8.34
N LYS A 346 -18.91 25.85 -7.03
CA LYS A 346 -18.57 27.13 -6.38
C LYS A 346 -17.12 27.14 -5.92
N CYS A 347 -16.39 28.20 -6.28
CA CYS A 347 -15.03 28.42 -5.81
C CYS A 347 -14.98 28.45 -4.28
N SER A 348 -13.85 28.03 -3.72
CA SER A 348 -13.58 28.14 -2.29
C SER A 348 -13.70 29.60 -1.84
N LEU A 349 -14.38 29.85 -0.72
CA LEU A 349 -14.45 31.19 -0.11
C LEU A 349 -13.08 31.68 0.39
N LYS A 350 -12.10 30.77 0.45
CA LYS A 350 -10.71 31.07 0.80
C LYS A 350 -9.86 31.42 -0.42
N CYS A 351 -10.39 31.26 -1.64
CA CYS A 351 -9.78 31.88 -2.80
C CYS A 351 -9.92 33.41 -2.67
N LYS A 352 -8.86 34.14 -2.99
CA LYS A 352 -8.90 35.59 -3.09
C LYS A 352 -9.93 36.04 -4.12
N ASP A 353 -10.73 37.04 -3.75
CA ASP A 353 -11.87 37.54 -4.53
C ASP A 353 -12.87 36.45 -4.94
N THR A 354 -12.88 35.30 -4.24
CA THR A 354 -13.67 34.11 -4.56
C THR A 354 -13.44 33.59 -5.99
N TYR A 355 -12.30 33.86 -6.60
CA TYR A 355 -12.00 33.47 -7.98
C TYR A 355 -11.16 32.19 -8.06
N CYS A 356 -11.62 31.23 -8.87
CA CYS A 356 -10.90 30.01 -9.20
C CYS A 356 -10.99 29.73 -10.70
N GLU A 357 -10.03 28.98 -11.24
CA GLU A 357 -10.04 28.57 -12.64
C GLU A 357 -11.00 27.39 -12.89
N VAL A 358 -11.20 26.99 -14.14
CA VAL A 358 -12.23 26.00 -14.54
C VAL A 358 -12.09 24.65 -13.82
N SER A 359 -10.89 24.28 -13.38
CA SER A 359 -10.66 23.06 -12.59
C SER A 359 -11.10 23.17 -11.11
N GLY A 360 -11.27 24.38 -10.58
CA GLY A 360 -11.53 24.67 -9.18
C GLY A 360 -10.32 25.23 -8.42
N LYS A 361 -9.12 25.14 -9.00
CA LYS A 361 -7.89 25.67 -8.41
C LYS A 361 -8.01 27.17 -8.17
N CYS A 362 -7.80 27.60 -6.93
CA CYS A 362 -7.75 29.02 -6.59
C CYS A 362 -6.57 29.67 -7.32
N VAL A 363 -6.78 30.88 -7.82
CA VAL A 363 -5.70 31.66 -8.43
C VAL A 363 -4.72 32.19 -7.38
N ASP A 364 -5.28 32.63 -6.26
CA ASP A 364 -4.56 33.12 -5.10
C ASP A 364 -5.40 32.80 -3.86
N CYS A 365 -4.74 32.65 -2.71
CA CYS A 365 -5.40 32.41 -1.44
C CYS A 365 -5.58 33.70 -0.66
N LEU A 366 -6.60 33.74 0.19
CA LEU A 366 -6.62 34.72 1.27
C LEU A 366 -5.41 34.47 2.19
N ASP A 367 -4.83 35.55 2.73
CA ASP A 367 -3.74 35.46 3.70
C ASP A 367 -4.11 34.46 4.82
N GLY A 368 -3.18 33.57 5.15
CA GLY A 368 -3.41 32.50 6.12
C GLY A 368 -3.86 31.18 5.52
N PHE A 369 -3.99 31.04 4.20
CA PHE A 369 -4.33 29.78 3.54
C PHE A 369 -3.40 29.43 2.38
N TRP A 370 -3.28 28.12 2.12
CA TRP A 370 -2.49 27.56 1.03
C TRP A 370 -3.10 26.24 0.52
N ALA A 371 -2.44 25.58 -0.43
CA ALA A 371 -2.87 24.45 -1.25
C ALA A 371 -3.78 24.84 -2.44
N VAL A 372 -4.01 23.87 -3.33
CA VAL A 372 -4.67 24.06 -4.65
C VAL A 372 -6.02 24.78 -4.55
N ASP A 373 -6.81 24.50 -3.51
CA ASP A 373 -8.13 25.10 -3.27
C ASP A 373 -8.16 25.99 -2.01
N CYS A 374 -6.98 26.43 -1.54
CA CYS A 374 -6.78 27.21 -0.32
C CYS A 374 -7.40 26.55 0.93
N THR A 375 -7.42 25.22 0.99
CA THR A 375 -8.07 24.49 2.08
C THR A 375 -7.25 24.51 3.37
N GLU A 376 -5.93 24.51 3.23
CA GLU A 376 -4.99 24.41 4.34
C GLU A 376 -4.69 25.77 4.93
N ALA A 377 -4.54 25.83 6.26
CA ALA A 377 -4.12 27.04 6.93
C ALA A 377 -2.59 27.14 6.93
N CYS A 378 -2.06 28.35 6.81
CA CYS A 378 -0.65 28.61 7.09
C CYS A 378 -0.32 28.22 8.53
N SER A 379 0.91 27.79 8.77
CA SER A 379 1.41 27.52 10.11
C SER A 379 1.18 28.72 11.03
N SER A 380 0.80 28.46 12.28
CA SER A 380 0.68 29.52 13.30
C SER A 380 2.01 30.19 13.59
N GLY A 381 3.13 29.54 13.29
CA GLY A 381 4.47 30.12 13.44
C GLY A 381 4.88 31.03 12.27
N CYS A 382 4.10 31.16 11.19
CA CYS A 382 4.41 32.12 10.12
C CYS A 382 4.16 33.55 10.59
N ALA A 383 5.13 34.44 10.40
CA ALA A 383 4.95 35.85 10.70
C ALA A 383 3.76 36.44 9.91
N GLY A 384 2.80 37.03 10.63
CA GLY A 384 1.59 37.59 10.03
C GLY A 384 0.66 36.57 9.38
N LYS A 385 0.89 35.26 9.59
CA LYS A 385 0.20 34.14 8.91
C LYS A 385 0.30 34.18 7.39
N VAL A 386 1.38 34.72 6.84
CA VAL A 386 1.59 34.78 5.38
C VAL A 386 2.47 33.61 4.95
N CYS A 387 1.95 32.75 4.08
CA CYS A 387 2.69 31.65 3.50
C CYS A 387 2.47 31.55 1.98
N ASN A 388 3.39 30.86 1.30
CA ASN A 388 3.30 30.60 -0.12
C ASN A 388 2.14 29.62 -0.38
N GLN A 389 1.31 29.94 -1.38
CA GLN A 389 0.11 29.19 -1.70
C GLN A 389 0.37 27.74 -2.15
N GLU A 390 1.53 27.43 -2.70
CA GLU A 390 1.82 26.12 -3.30
C GLU A 390 2.41 25.14 -2.30
N ASP A 391 3.36 25.59 -1.49
CA ASP A 391 4.16 24.74 -0.60
C ASP A 391 3.94 25.02 0.90
N GLY A 392 3.20 26.08 1.25
CA GLY A 392 2.90 26.45 2.63
C GLY A 392 4.06 27.15 3.36
N ASN A 393 5.17 27.42 2.66
CA ASN A 393 6.36 28.02 3.24
C ASN A 393 6.11 29.49 3.64
N CYS A 394 6.53 29.87 4.85
CA CYS A 394 6.30 31.21 5.38
C CYS A 394 7.16 32.25 4.64
N THR A 395 6.53 33.16 3.88
CA THR A 395 7.25 34.11 3.01
C THR A 395 7.75 35.35 3.76
N GLN A 396 7.18 35.63 4.94
CA GLN A 396 7.62 36.71 5.83
C GLN A 396 8.50 36.21 6.99
N GLY A 397 9.00 34.97 6.91
CA GLY A 397 9.76 34.34 7.98
C GLY A 397 8.89 33.83 9.13
N CYS A 398 9.54 33.43 10.21
CA CYS A 398 8.90 32.86 11.39
C CYS A 398 8.65 33.88 12.50
N GLU A 399 7.59 33.67 13.27
CA GLU A 399 7.46 34.29 14.58
C GLU A 399 8.61 33.86 15.50
N ALA A 400 9.00 34.74 16.42
CA ALA A 400 10.10 34.48 17.35
C ALA A 400 9.87 33.18 18.12
N GLY A 401 10.89 32.32 18.18
CA GLY A 401 10.79 30.99 18.78
C GLY A 401 10.47 29.87 17.81
N PHE A 402 10.27 30.15 16.52
CA PHE A 402 10.06 29.14 15.49
C PHE A 402 11.11 29.20 14.37
N TYR A 403 11.38 28.06 13.74
CA TYR A 403 12.25 27.93 12.57
C TYR A 403 11.75 26.83 11.63
N SER A 404 12.48 26.56 10.54
CA SER A 404 12.11 25.79 9.35
C SER A 404 11.29 26.58 8.32
N PRO A 405 11.26 26.15 7.03
CA PRO A 405 10.49 26.82 5.97
C PRO A 405 9.01 27.06 6.31
N ASN A 406 8.39 26.16 7.07
CA ASN A 406 6.99 26.23 7.51
C ASN A 406 6.83 26.72 8.96
N CYS A 407 7.90 27.13 9.63
CA CYS A 407 7.88 27.64 11.01
C CYS A 407 7.14 26.72 12.00
N THR A 408 7.29 25.40 11.84
CA THR A 408 6.66 24.40 12.72
C THR A 408 7.60 23.88 13.81
N GLN A 409 8.91 24.07 13.64
CA GLN A 409 9.92 23.68 14.62
C GLN A 409 10.14 24.81 15.62
N VAL A 410 10.38 24.46 16.87
CA VAL A 410 10.54 25.41 17.98
C VAL A 410 12.02 25.55 18.29
N CYS A 411 12.52 26.79 18.43
CA CYS A 411 13.89 27.06 18.83
C CYS A 411 14.22 26.35 20.15
N SER A 412 15.47 25.89 20.31
CA SER A 412 15.94 25.35 21.58
C SER A 412 15.72 26.35 22.71
N SER A 413 15.25 25.86 23.87
CA SER A 413 15.15 26.68 25.09
C SER A 413 16.52 27.14 25.60
N GLY A 414 17.62 26.55 25.08
CA GLY A 414 18.98 26.99 25.34
C GLY A 414 19.38 28.25 24.58
N CYS A 415 18.61 28.70 23.58
CA CYS A 415 18.89 29.95 22.87
C CYS A 415 18.61 31.17 23.75
N ALA A 416 19.53 32.14 23.77
CA ALA A 416 19.26 33.43 24.41
C ALA A 416 18.04 34.12 23.76
N GLY A 417 17.00 34.38 24.56
CA GLY A 417 15.75 34.99 24.09
C GLY A 417 14.88 34.11 23.18
N ASN A 418 15.16 32.80 23.05
CA ASN A 418 14.50 31.89 22.10
C ASN A 418 14.59 32.34 20.63
N LEU A 419 15.69 32.99 20.25
CA LEU A 419 15.87 33.53 18.90
C LEU A 419 16.81 32.63 18.08
N CYS A 420 16.27 31.94 17.08
CA CYS A 420 17.03 31.09 16.17
C CYS A 420 16.84 31.46 14.69
N ASN A 421 17.78 31.05 13.83
CA ASN A 421 17.72 31.30 12.39
C ASN A 421 16.69 30.36 11.71
N MET A 422 16.18 30.78 10.56
CA MET A 422 15.11 30.04 9.87
C MET A 422 15.62 28.76 9.16
N GLU A 423 16.87 28.76 8.68
CA GLU A 423 17.44 27.67 7.86
C GLU A 423 17.83 26.43 8.68
N GLY A 424 18.35 26.61 9.90
CA GLY A 424 18.93 25.52 10.70
C GLY A 424 18.48 25.47 12.16
N GLY A 425 17.84 26.53 12.67
CA GLY A 425 17.51 26.64 14.09
C GLY A 425 18.70 27.07 14.96
N ASP A 426 19.77 27.61 14.37
CA ASP A 426 20.94 28.08 15.12
C ASP A 426 20.61 29.35 15.90
N CYS A 427 21.04 29.45 17.15
CA CYS A 427 20.72 30.56 18.03
C CYS A 427 21.47 31.83 17.59
N THR A 428 20.71 32.85 17.17
CA THR A 428 21.27 34.10 16.62
C THR A 428 21.87 35.03 17.68
N GLN A 429 21.54 34.80 18.96
CA GLN A 429 22.05 35.55 20.11
C GLN A 429 22.94 34.71 21.03
N GLY A 430 23.43 33.56 20.54
CA GLY A 430 24.23 32.62 21.30
C GLY A 430 23.44 31.82 22.34
N CYS A 431 24.17 31.01 23.11
CA CYS A 431 23.58 30.11 24.11
C CYS A 431 23.44 30.75 25.48
N LEU A 432 22.41 30.33 26.22
CA LEU A 432 22.34 30.49 27.66
C LEU A 432 23.52 29.76 28.32
N THR A 433 23.96 30.27 29.48
CA THR A 433 25.03 29.66 30.26
C THR A 433 24.71 28.19 30.59
N GLY A 434 25.67 27.30 30.34
CA GLY A 434 25.49 25.87 30.55
C GLY A 434 24.98 25.11 29.33
N TYR A 435 24.85 25.75 28.16
CA TYR A 435 24.52 25.10 26.89
C TYR A 435 25.59 25.40 25.82
N TYR A 436 25.75 24.48 24.88
CA TYR A 436 26.67 24.55 23.75
C TYR A 436 26.06 23.89 22.51
N THR A 437 26.73 24.01 21.37
CA THR A 437 26.29 23.78 19.97
C THR A 437 25.65 25.01 19.31
N PRO A 438 25.69 25.16 17.97
CA PRO A 438 25.10 26.31 17.28
C PRO A 438 23.61 26.53 17.59
N ASP A 439 22.85 25.46 17.83
CA ASP A 439 21.43 25.45 18.22
C ASP A 439 21.21 25.37 19.74
N CYS A 440 22.29 25.34 20.54
CA CYS A 440 22.26 25.28 22.00
C CYS A 440 21.37 24.14 22.54
N SER A 441 21.35 23.00 21.86
CA SER A 441 20.53 21.85 22.24
C SER A 441 21.21 20.96 23.27
N LYS A 442 22.52 21.08 23.46
CA LYS A 442 23.29 20.28 24.43
C LYS A 442 23.65 21.09 25.67
N ALA A 443 23.44 20.50 26.83
CA ALA A 443 23.90 21.05 28.10
C ALA A 443 25.38 20.69 28.34
N CYS A 444 26.15 21.59 28.95
CA CYS A 444 27.51 21.33 29.41
C CYS A 444 27.54 20.13 30.37
N SER A 445 28.65 19.39 30.35
CA SER A 445 28.88 18.26 31.25
C SER A 445 28.75 18.69 32.72
N SER A 446 28.09 17.88 33.53
CA SER A 446 28.02 18.09 34.99
C SER A 446 29.39 17.95 35.67
N GLY A 447 30.36 17.33 35.00
CA GLY A 447 31.75 17.25 35.44
C GLY A 447 32.53 18.56 35.24
N CYS A 448 32.04 19.53 34.46
CA CYS A 448 32.67 20.85 34.39
C CYS A 448 32.52 21.59 35.73
N ALA A 449 33.56 22.31 36.16
CA ALA A 449 33.46 23.20 37.31
C ALA A 449 32.39 24.28 37.04
N GLY A 450 31.35 24.31 37.89
CA GLY A 450 30.22 25.24 37.73
C GLY A 450 29.33 25.00 36.51
N ASN A 451 29.42 23.84 35.84
CA ASN A 451 28.71 23.52 34.59
C ASN A 451 29.01 24.51 33.44
N LEU A 452 30.22 25.09 33.41
CA LEU A 452 30.62 26.09 32.42
C LEU A 452 31.48 25.46 31.32
N CYS A 453 31.05 25.61 30.07
CA CYS A 453 31.77 25.13 28.89
C CYS A 453 31.77 26.14 27.74
N ASN A 454 32.68 25.93 26.78
CA ASN A 454 32.74 26.66 25.53
C ASN A 454 31.48 26.37 24.71
N GLN A 455 30.86 27.41 24.15
CA GLN A 455 29.57 27.33 23.46
C GLN A 455 29.63 26.63 22.08
N GLU A 456 30.82 26.48 21.47
CA GLU A 456 31.00 25.79 20.20
C GLU A 456 31.40 24.31 20.40
N GLU A 457 32.43 24.06 21.21
CA GLU A 457 33.05 22.73 21.33
C GLU A 457 32.57 21.91 22.53
N GLY A 458 32.02 22.57 23.56
CA GLY A 458 31.61 21.94 24.82
C GLY A 458 32.74 21.76 25.84
N ASP A 459 33.94 22.25 25.54
CA ASP A 459 35.14 22.19 26.40
C ASP A 459 34.95 22.98 27.70
N CYS A 460 35.23 22.37 28.85
CA CYS A 460 35.06 23.00 30.15
C CYS A 460 36.08 24.13 30.37
N THR A 461 35.61 25.36 30.54
CA THR A 461 36.49 26.55 30.56
C THR A 461 37.11 26.83 31.94
N GLN A 462 36.61 26.18 32.99
CA GLN A 462 37.09 26.31 34.38
C GLN A 462 37.68 24.99 34.90
N GLY A 463 38.00 24.06 34.00
CA GLY A 463 38.47 22.72 34.35
C GLY A 463 37.39 21.80 34.91
N CYS A 464 37.83 20.63 35.38
CA CYS A 464 36.96 19.56 35.86
C CYS A 464 36.72 19.62 37.38
N GLN A 465 35.55 19.16 37.80
CA GLN A 465 35.31 18.80 39.20
C GLN A 465 36.21 17.63 39.61
N ASN A 466 36.54 17.54 40.90
CA ASN A 466 37.37 16.46 41.43
C ASN A 466 36.81 15.09 41.03
N GLY A 467 37.69 14.22 40.55
CA GLY A 467 37.33 12.89 40.07
C GLY A 467 36.94 12.83 38.59
N TYR A 468 37.02 13.92 37.84
CA TYR A 468 36.81 13.94 36.39
C TYR A 468 38.03 14.53 35.64
N TYR A 469 38.25 14.08 34.41
CA TYR A 469 39.29 14.55 33.49
C TYR A 469 38.80 14.54 32.04
N SER A 470 39.66 14.94 31.10
CA SER A 470 39.40 15.29 29.68
C SER A 470 38.85 16.70 29.48
N ARG A 471 38.95 17.22 28.24
CA ARG A 471 38.51 18.58 27.88
C ARG A 471 37.04 18.87 28.21
N ASN A 472 36.18 17.85 28.17
CA ASN A 472 34.75 17.95 28.49
C ASN A 472 34.38 17.40 29.88
N CYS A 473 35.38 16.98 30.67
CA CYS A 473 35.20 16.45 32.02
C CYS A 473 34.17 15.32 32.11
N THR A 474 34.11 14.47 31.09
CA THR A 474 33.19 13.32 31.03
C THR A 474 33.87 12.02 31.49
N GLN A 475 35.20 11.97 31.50
CA GLN A 475 35.96 10.81 31.95
C GLN A 475 36.20 10.90 33.44
N VAL A 476 36.15 9.77 34.15
CA VAL A 476 36.32 9.68 35.60
C VAL A 476 37.76 9.33 35.92
N CYS A 477 38.40 10.04 36.85
CA CYS A 477 39.78 9.75 37.25
C CYS A 477 39.93 8.28 37.66
N PRO A 478 41.04 7.62 37.27
CA PRO A 478 41.31 6.23 37.63
C PRO A 478 41.62 6.08 39.13
N ASN A 479 42.03 4.88 39.57
CA ASN A 479 42.19 4.55 40.99
C ASN A 479 43.46 5.18 41.63
N CYS A 480 43.58 6.51 41.56
CA CYS A 480 44.66 7.29 42.14
C CYS A 480 44.62 7.31 43.67
N LEU A 481 45.79 7.42 44.30
CA LEU A 481 45.93 7.72 45.73
C LEU A 481 45.32 9.09 46.10
N ASN A 482 45.02 9.32 47.40
CA ASN A 482 44.46 10.57 47.97
C ASN A 482 43.23 11.15 47.23
N ASP A 483 42.05 10.58 47.47
CA ASP A 483 40.74 11.05 46.97
C ASP A 483 40.54 11.04 45.44
N GLY A 484 41.37 10.32 44.68
CA GLY A 484 41.13 10.08 43.25
C GLY A 484 41.38 11.29 42.36
N LYS A 485 42.29 12.18 42.75
CA LYS A 485 42.70 13.32 41.92
C LYS A 485 43.68 12.87 40.84
N CYS A 486 43.41 13.24 39.59
CA CYS A 486 44.26 12.95 38.44
C CYS A 486 44.51 14.22 37.61
N ASP A 487 45.52 14.18 36.74
CA ASP A 487 45.79 15.25 35.77
C ASP A 487 44.58 15.47 34.86
N MET A 488 44.24 16.74 34.63
CA MET A 488 42.98 17.12 33.99
C MET A 488 42.93 16.73 32.51
N ASP A 489 44.06 16.77 31.79
CA ASP A 489 44.10 16.50 30.35
C ASP A 489 44.38 15.02 30.06
N THR A 490 45.23 14.40 30.88
CA THR A 490 45.77 13.07 30.63
C THR A 490 45.16 11.97 31.51
N GLY A 491 44.51 12.31 32.63
CA GLY A 491 44.00 11.34 33.59
C GLY A 491 45.07 10.67 34.45
N HIS A 492 46.32 11.15 34.39
CA HIS A 492 47.45 10.55 35.08
C HIS A 492 47.44 10.82 36.59
N CYS A 493 47.74 9.79 37.40
CA CYS A 493 47.84 9.91 38.86
C CYS A 493 49.27 10.31 39.28
N GLU A 494 49.52 11.59 39.59
CA GLU A 494 50.86 12.08 39.97
C GLU A 494 51.44 11.39 41.22
N GLU A 495 50.58 10.97 42.16
CA GLU A 495 50.96 10.36 43.44
C GLU A 495 50.88 8.81 43.42
N GLY A 496 50.64 8.19 42.26
CA GLY A 496 50.56 6.74 42.07
C GLY A 496 49.19 6.11 42.33
N CYS A 497 49.13 4.78 42.23
CA CYS A 497 47.90 3.98 42.27
C CYS A 497 47.55 3.47 43.67
N LYS A 498 46.26 3.28 43.96
CA LYS A 498 45.81 2.51 45.12
C LYS A 498 46.32 1.06 45.03
N LYS A 499 46.47 0.40 46.19
CA LYS A 499 46.87 -1.02 46.30
C LYS A 499 46.00 -1.89 45.38
N GLY A 500 46.62 -2.79 44.62
CA GLY A 500 45.91 -3.67 43.69
C GLY A 500 45.69 -3.12 42.28
N TYR A 501 46.24 -1.95 41.94
CA TYR A 501 46.19 -1.35 40.59
C TYR A 501 47.58 -1.08 40.03
N GLU A 502 47.75 -1.23 38.72
CA GLU A 502 49.06 -1.09 38.06
C GLU A 502 49.36 0.34 37.60
N PRO A 503 50.58 0.87 37.87
CA PRO A 503 51.04 2.13 37.29
C PRO A 503 51.38 1.98 35.79
N PRO A 504 51.35 3.07 34.99
CA PRO A 504 51.18 4.47 35.41
C PRO A 504 49.75 5.03 35.31
N THR A 505 48.78 4.27 34.77
CA THR A 505 47.42 4.78 34.52
C THR A 505 46.44 4.46 35.65
N CYS A 506 46.72 3.47 36.50
CA CYS A 506 45.85 3.07 37.61
C CYS A 506 44.42 2.64 37.18
N GLU A 507 44.25 2.33 35.90
CA GLU A 507 42.98 1.88 35.30
C GLU A 507 42.78 0.38 35.53
N ASN A 508 43.84 -0.41 35.40
CA ASN A 508 43.78 -1.86 35.50
C ASN A 508 44.17 -2.34 36.90
N ALA A 509 43.51 -3.41 37.34
CA ALA A 509 43.95 -4.17 38.50
C ALA A 509 45.33 -4.82 38.24
N CYS A 510 46.00 -5.28 39.29
CA CYS A 510 47.27 -5.99 39.14
C CYS A 510 47.17 -7.18 38.19
N PRO A 511 48.22 -7.43 37.39
CA PRO A 511 48.26 -8.58 36.51
C PRO A 511 48.18 -9.90 37.30
N VAL A 512 47.64 -10.92 36.66
CA VAL A 512 47.41 -12.24 37.26
C VAL A 512 48.67 -12.77 37.93
N GLY A 513 48.53 -13.27 39.16
CA GLY A 513 49.62 -13.79 39.96
C GLY A 513 50.38 -12.74 40.76
N LYS A 514 49.94 -11.47 40.78
CA LYS A 514 50.58 -10.39 41.53
C LYS A 514 49.61 -9.58 42.39
N TYR A 515 50.11 -9.07 43.50
CA TYR A 515 49.34 -8.23 44.43
C TYR A 515 50.21 -7.14 45.08
N SER A 516 49.60 -6.31 45.93
CA SER A 516 50.22 -5.20 46.69
C SER A 516 50.40 -3.89 45.90
N PHE A 517 51.09 -2.90 46.48
CA PHE A 517 51.44 -1.65 45.82
C PHE A 517 52.36 -1.91 44.63
N ASP A 518 52.06 -1.28 43.49
CA ASP A 518 52.74 -1.47 42.20
C ASP A 518 52.81 -2.93 41.73
N CYS A 519 51.97 -3.82 42.27
CA CYS A 519 51.92 -5.23 41.91
C CYS A 519 53.29 -5.93 42.05
N LYS A 520 54.02 -5.63 43.15
CA LYS A 520 55.39 -6.12 43.37
C LYS A 520 55.47 -7.52 43.95
N GLU A 521 54.43 -8.00 44.62
CA GLU A 521 54.41 -9.30 45.30
C GLU A 521 53.75 -10.38 44.44
N ASN A 522 54.21 -11.64 44.53
CA ASN A 522 53.64 -12.78 43.80
C ASN A 522 52.64 -13.56 44.66
N CYS A 523 51.56 -14.06 44.07
CA CYS A 523 50.59 -14.91 44.75
C CYS A 523 51.22 -16.22 45.30
N PRO A 524 50.68 -16.80 46.39
CA PRO A 524 51.13 -18.08 46.94
C PRO A 524 51.06 -19.25 45.93
N GLU A 525 52.07 -20.13 45.91
CA GLU A 525 52.21 -21.20 44.90
C GLU A 525 51.10 -22.28 44.94
N ASN A 526 50.43 -22.45 46.08
CA ASN A 526 49.40 -23.49 46.27
C ASN A 526 47.96 -22.98 46.05
N CYS A 527 47.77 -21.72 45.65
CA CYS A 527 46.48 -21.24 45.17
C CYS A 527 46.18 -21.91 43.81
N VAL A 528 44.99 -22.47 43.64
CA VAL A 528 44.55 -23.04 42.34
C VAL A 528 44.19 -21.94 41.36
N ASP A 529 43.58 -20.88 41.87
CA ASP A 529 43.18 -19.68 41.16
C ASP A 529 44.09 -18.50 41.58
N ASP A 530 43.82 -17.29 41.08
CA ASP A 530 44.60 -16.09 41.41
C ASP A 530 44.35 -15.59 42.84
N CYS A 531 45.24 -14.75 43.36
CA CYS A 531 45.08 -14.11 44.66
C CYS A 531 44.45 -12.71 44.55
N SER A 532 43.93 -12.17 45.66
CA SER A 532 43.35 -10.82 45.66
C SER A 532 44.43 -9.78 45.33
N PRO A 533 44.21 -8.87 44.36
CA PRO A 533 45.21 -7.89 43.93
C PRO A 533 45.69 -6.96 45.05
N ASP A 534 44.82 -6.71 46.02
CA ASP A 534 45.09 -5.86 47.17
C ASP A 534 45.80 -6.64 48.29
N GLU A 535 45.27 -7.75 48.78
CA GLU A 535 45.78 -8.42 49.99
C GLU A 535 46.53 -9.73 49.76
N GLY A 536 46.49 -10.31 48.56
CA GLY A 536 47.19 -11.55 48.24
C GLY A 536 46.50 -12.81 48.77
N GLN A 537 45.23 -12.72 49.16
CA GLN A 537 44.44 -13.87 49.63
C GLN A 537 44.00 -14.74 48.46
N CYS A 538 44.14 -16.06 48.53
CA CYS A 538 43.69 -16.94 47.43
C CYS A 538 42.17 -16.80 47.26
N HIS A 539 41.67 -16.61 46.02
CA HIS A 539 40.24 -16.42 45.74
C HIS A 539 39.34 -17.65 45.94
N GLY A 540 39.81 -18.68 46.67
CA GLY A 540 38.90 -19.62 47.32
C GLY A 540 39.22 -21.09 47.20
N ARG A 541 40.30 -21.53 46.52
CA ARG A 541 40.68 -22.95 46.51
C ARG A 541 42.17 -23.22 46.56
N CYS A 542 42.54 -24.09 47.48
CA CYS A 542 43.85 -24.70 47.58
C CYS A 542 43.94 -25.96 46.74
N SER A 543 45.13 -26.22 46.21
CA SER A 543 45.41 -27.41 45.41
C SER A 543 45.16 -28.68 46.21
N ASN A 544 44.98 -29.81 45.51
CA ASN A 544 44.78 -31.10 46.15
C ASN A 544 45.88 -31.34 47.20
N GLU A 545 45.50 -31.96 48.32
CA GLU A 545 46.31 -32.12 49.52
C GLU A 545 46.44 -30.90 50.43
N TYR A 546 45.99 -29.69 50.05
CA TYR A 546 46.17 -28.46 50.84
C TYR A 546 44.87 -27.73 51.21
N PHE A 547 44.90 -26.97 52.31
CA PHE A 547 43.81 -26.08 52.77
C PHE A 547 44.35 -24.89 53.62
N GLY A 548 43.54 -23.85 53.81
CA GLY A 548 43.86 -22.64 54.58
C GLY A 548 43.77 -21.36 53.74
N ASP A 549 43.65 -20.18 54.37
CA ASP A 549 43.44 -18.89 53.66
C ASP A 549 44.61 -18.52 52.71
N SER A 550 45.77 -19.16 52.87
CA SER A 550 46.94 -19.05 51.99
C SER A 550 47.48 -20.43 51.55
N CYS A 551 46.67 -21.48 51.67
CA CYS A 551 46.98 -22.84 51.21
C CYS A 551 48.26 -23.47 51.80
N GLU A 552 48.46 -23.26 53.10
CA GLU A 552 49.68 -23.63 53.81
C GLU A 552 49.60 -24.97 54.59
N LYS A 553 48.42 -25.60 54.73
CA LYS A 553 48.21 -26.81 55.57
C LYS A 553 47.84 -28.04 54.73
N LYS A 554 48.23 -29.25 55.18
CA LYS A 554 47.91 -30.53 54.50
C LYS A 554 46.57 -31.16 54.91
N CYS A 555 45.92 -31.91 54.02
CA CYS A 555 44.62 -32.56 54.28
C CYS A 555 44.63 -33.57 55.44
N PRO A 556 43.62 -33.52 56.33
CA PRO A 556 43.45 -34.50 57.39
C PRO A 556 43.06 -35.88 56.83
N SER A 557 43.38 -36.94 57.57
CA SER A 557 43.03 -38.32 57.19
C SER A 557 41.51 -38.49 57.09
N GLY A 558 41.05 -39.16 56.02
CA GLY A 558 39.63 -39.34 55.73
C GLY A 558 39.02 -38.26 54.83
N MET A 559 39.80 -37.23 54.46
CA MET A 559 39.40 -36.17 53.54
C MET A 559 40.37 -36.06 52.35
N TYR A 560 39.86 -35.61 51.21
CA TYR A 560 40.60 -35.46 49.96
C TYR A 560 40.01 -34.35 49.07
N GLY A 561 40.67 -34.08 47.95
CA GLY A 561 40.25 -33.07 46.97
C GLY A 561 40.59 -31.63 47.36
N LEU A 562 40.11 -30.67 46.59
CA LEU A 562 40.35 -29.24 46.77
C LEU A 562 39.87 -28.77 48.16
N ASP A 563 40.71 -28.00 48.84
CA ASP A 563 40.50 -27.56 50.23
C ASP A 563 40.19 -28.68 51.23
N CYS A 564 40.53 -29.92 50.88
CA CYS A 564 40.16 -31.10 51.67
C CYS A 564 38.64 -31.20 51.90
N SER A 565 37.83 -30.72 50.95
CA SER A 565 36.37 -30.61 51.10
C SER A 565 35.62 -31.93 50.92
N SER A 566 36.25 -32.96 50.34
CA SER A 566 35.60 -34.25 50.09
C SER A 566 35.94 -35.28 51.18
N THR A 567 34.97 -36.12 51.56
CA THR A 567 35.16 -37.19 52.55
C THR A 567 35.25 -38.54 51.85
N CYS A 568 36.11 -39.44 52.35
CA CYS A 568 36.19 -40.82 51.87
C CYS A 568 34.84 -41.55 52.00
N SER A 569 34.55 -42.48 51.09
CA SER A 569 33.35 -43.34 51.18
C SER A 569 33.37 -44.20 52.45
N ALA A 570 32.19 -44.38 53.06
CA ALA A 570 32.02 -45.21 54.25
C ALA A 570 32.28 -46.69 53.98
N HIS A 571 32.18 -47.14 52.73
CA HIS A 571 32.40 -48.53 52.30
C HIS A 571 33.87 -48.80 51.92
N CYS A 572 34.78 -47.91 52.32
CA CYS A 572 36.22 -48.04 52.13
C CYS A 572 36.92 -48.36 53.46
N PRO A 573 37.07 -49.66 53.81
CA PRO A 573 37.54 -50.09 55.12
C PRO A 573 38.98 -49.66 55.49
N LEU A 574 39.80 -49.19 54.55
CA LEU A 574 41.22 -48.82 54.76
C LEU A 574 41.54 -47.32 54.52
N ASN A 575 40.55 -46.44 54.58
CA ASN A 575 40.64 -45.02 54.18
C ASN A 575 41.02 -44.83 52.69
N CYS A 576 40.74 -43.64 52.15
CA CYS A 576 41.01 -43.30 50.76
C CYS A 576 42.27 -42.44 50.60
N THR A 577 42.80 -42.34 49.37
CA THR A 577 43.95 -41.48 49.07
C THR A 577 43.60 -40.00 49.26
N ARG A 578 44.55 -39.17 49.73
CA ARG A 578 44.30 -37.74 50.08
C ARG A 578 44.18 -36.81 48.86
N ASP A 579 44.63 -37.27 47.71
CA ASP A 579 44.60 -36.56 46.44
C ASP A 579 43.28 -36.81 45.69
N GLU A 580 42.95 -38.07 45.42
CA GLU A 580 41.88 -38.48 44.50
C GLU A 580 40.72 -39.22 45.19
N GLY A 581 40.91 -39.64 46.44
CA GLY A 581 39.90 -40.34 47.21
C GLY A 581 39.67 -41.78 46.78
N LEU A 582 40.69 -42.45 46.26
CA LEU A 582 40.61 -43.82 45.77
C LEU A 582 40.64 -44.85 46.91
N CYS A 583 39.86 -45.92 46.76
CA CYS A 583 39.75 -46.98 47.75
C CYS A 583 40.40 -48.28 47.29
N LEU A 584 41.19 -48.89 48.17
CA LEU A 584 41.93 -50.12 47.85
C LEU A 584 41.02 -51.35 47.69
N MET A 585 39.96 -51.44 48.49
CA MET A 585 38.96 -52.52 48.47
C MET A 585 37.60 -51.99 48.92
N CYS A 586 36.52 -52.60 48.45
CA CYS A 586 35.14 -52.27 48.84
C CYS A 586 34.54 -53.30 49.78
N GLU A 587 33.59 -52.86 50.61
CA GLU A 587 32.71 -53.79 51.33
C GLU A 587 31.88 -54.67 50.37
N THR A 588 31.48 -55.86 50.83
CA THR A 588 30.71 -56.79 50.00
C THR A 588 29.39 -56.15 49.57
N GLY A 589 29.04 -56.28 48.29
CA GLY A 589 27.85 -55.65 47.70
C GLY A 589 28.13 -54.27 47.10
N TYR A 590 29.36 -53.76 47.19
CA TYR A 590 29.76 -52.48 46.60
C TYR A 590 30.89 -52.63 45.57
N TYR A 591 30.89 -51.78 44.56
CA TYR A 591 31.90 -51.73 43.51
C TYR A 591 32.15 -50.29 43.05
N GLY A 592 33.19 -50.08 42.24
CA GLY A 592 33.69 -48.77 41.84
C GLY A 592 35.01 -48.40 42.52
N GLN A 593 35.69 -47.39 42.00
CA GLN A 593 37.01 -46.97 42.51
C GLN A 593 36.93 -46.28 43.88
N LYS A 594 35.75 -45.81 44.26
CA LYS A 594 35.43 -45.19 45.55
C LYS A 594 34.34 -45.96 46.31
N CYS A 595 34.03 -47.18 45.88
CA CYS A 595 32.99 -48.03 46.45
C CYS A 595 31.61 -47.36 46.49
N GLU A 596 31.29 -46.66 45.40
CA GLU A 596 30.13 -45.78 45.28
C GLU A 596 28.88 -46.46 44.67
N TYR A 597 29.05 -47.65 44.08
CA TYR A 597 27.96 -48.38 43.41
C TYR A 597 27.62 -49.67 44.14
N ILE A 598 26.35 -50.08 44.09
CA ILE A 598 25.82 -51.30 44.70
C ILE A 598 25.67 -52.39 43.62
N CYS A 599 26.03 -53.64 43.92
CA CYS A 599 25.81 -54.78 43.02
C CYS A 599 24.32 -54.96 42.68
N ASN A 600 24.01 -55.44 41.46
CA ASN A 600 22.62 -55.68 41.03
C ASN A 600 21.95 -56.78 41.87
N GLU A 601 20.68 -56.59 42.25
CA GLU A 601 19.88 -57.59 42.98
C GLU A 601 19.70 -58.91 42.22
N GLY A 602 19.83 -58.90 40.89
CA GLY A 602 19.83 -60.10 40.04
C GLY A 602 21.08 -60.96 40.18
N CYS A 603 22.16 -60.43 40.76
CA CYS A 603 23.37 -61.19 41.10
C CYS A 603 23.07 -62.20 42.22
N LEU A 604 23.50 -63.44 42.06
CA LEU A 604 23.41 -64.43 43.13
C LEU A 604 24.23 -63.97 44.36
N ASP A 605 23.61 -63.97 45.54
CA ASP A 605 24.18 -63.52 46.82
C ASP A 605 24.73 -62.06 46.84
N ASN A 606 24.28 -61.18 45.94
CA ASN A 606 24.78 -59.80 45.80
C ASN A 606 26.30 -59.67 45.57
N LYS A 607 26.92 -60.69 44.95
CA LYS A 607 28.36 -60.69 44.65
C LYS A 607 28.62 -60.21 43.22
N CYS A 608 29.35 -59.11 43.10
CA CYS A 608 29.83 -58.59 41.83
C CYS A 608 31.32 -58.22 41.88
N HIS A 609 31.92 -58.10 40.71
CA HIS A 609 33.32 -57.70 40.57
C HIS A 609 33.53 -56.22 40.90
N GLN A 610 34.51 -55.90 41.76
CA GLN A 610 34.77 -54.54 42.25
C GLN A 610 35.05 -53.51 41.13
N GLY A 611 35.68 -53.93 40.03
CA GLY A 611 36.11 -53.01 38.98
C GLY A 611 35.02 -52.63 37.98
N ASN A 612 34.04 -53.51 37.74
CA ASN A 612 33.09 -53.37 36.63
C ASN A 612 31.64 -53.76 36.98
N GLY A 613 31.37 -54.22 38.20
CA GLY A 613 30.04 -54.55 38.67
C GLY A 613 29.42 -55.80 38.05
N SER A 614 30.15 -56.59 37.24
CA SER A 614 29.61 -57.81 36.65
C SER A 614 29.34 -58.88 37.71
N CYS A 615 28.20 -59.56 37.60
CA CYS A 615 27.82 -60.60 38.55
C CYS A 615 28.61 -61.89 38.30
N TYR A 616 28.93 -62.62 39.37
CA TYR A 616 29.54 -63.96 39.22
C TYR A 616 28.55 -65.02 38.70
N ALA A 617 27.25 -64.84 38.96
CA ALA A 617 26.15 -65.67 38.45
C ALA A 617 24.80 -64.93 38.55
N CYS A 618 23.85 -65.24 37.67
CA CYS A 618 22.49 -64.69 37.68
C CYS A 618 21.47 -65.61 38.36
N GLY A 619 20.43 -65.00 38.94
CA GLY A 619 19.22 -65.73 39.35
C GLY A 619 18.47 -66.34 38.14
N PRO A 620 17.63 -67.38 38.33
CA PRO A 620 17.05 -68.21 37.27
C PRO A 620 16.04 -67.52 36.33
N LYS A 621 15.79 -66.22 36.50
CA LYS A 621 14.90 -65.40 35.66
C LYS A 621 15.60 -64.19 35.07
N TYR A 622 16.90 -64.08 35.27
CA TYR A 622 17.69 -62.97 34.82
C TYR A 622 18.84 -63.44 33.94
N PHE A 623 19.16 -62.63 32.95
CA PHE A 623 20.27 -62.80 32.02
C PHE A 623 20.95 -61.44 31.84
N SER A 624 22.10 -61.44 31.15
CA SER A 624 23.10 -60.36 31.05
C SER A 624 24.26 -60.49 32.03
N SER A 625 25.38 -59.83 31.74
CA SER A 625 26.61 -59.85 32.57
C SER A 625 26.44 -59.24 33.96
N ASP A 626 25.42 -58.41 34.14
CA ASP A 626 25.02 -57.78 35.40
C ASP A 626 23.66 -58.28 35.90
N CYS A 627 23.10 -59.31 35.25
CA CYS A 627 21.83 -59.94 35.60
C CYS A 627 20.65 -58.96 35.73
N SER A 628 20.67 -57.90 34.92
CA SER A 628 19.66 -56.83 34.94
C SER A 628 18.44 -57.15 34.08
N GLN A 629 18.56 -58.05 33.11
CA GLN A 629 17.49 -58.32 32.15
C GLN A 629 16.69 -59.54 32.56
N ALA A 630 15.36 -59.43 32.53
CA ALA A 630 14.46 -60.53 32.87
C ALA A 630 14.13 -61.39 31.64
N CYS A 631 14.06 -62.71 31.81
CA CYS A 631 13.61 -63.64 30.77
C CYS A 631 12.18 -63.29 30.28
N SER A 632 11.90 -63.56 29.00
CA SER A 632 10.56 -63.37 28.43
C SER A 632 9.51 -64.18 29.18
N LYS A 633 8.39 -63.55 29.51
CA LYS A 633 7.28 -64.21 30.23
C LYS A 633 6.57 -65.27 29.38
N SER A 634 6.76 -65.21 28.06
CA SER A 634 6.20 -66.13 27.08
C SER A 634 7.12 -67.31 26.78
N CYS A 635 8.28 -67.41 27.45
CA CYS A 635 9.07 -68.63 27.45
C CYS A 635 8.26 -69.77 28.10
N GLY A 636 8.11 -70.89 27.39
CA GLY A 636 7.42 -72.08 27.86
C GLY A 636 8.11 -72.75 29.06
N GLY A 637 7.44 -73.71 29.69
CA GLY A 637 7.97 -74.44 30.85
C GLY A 637 8.07 -73.58 32.11
N SER A 638 9.26 -73.49 32.72
CA SER A 638 9.54 -72.73 33.95
C SER A 638 9.82 -71.24 33.72
N GLY A 639 9.75 -70.75 32.48
CA GLY A 639 10.05 -69.37 32.12
C GLY A 639 11.54 -69.02 32.19
N GLN A 640 12.41 -70.02 32.00
CA GLN A 640 13.86 -69.87 32.03
C GLN A 640 14.43 -69.55 30.64
N CYS A 641 15.48 -68.73 30.65
CA CYS A 641 16.22 -68.35 29.47
C CYS A 641 17.72 -68.53 29.68
N ASP A 642 18.49 -68.55 28.59
CA ASP A 642 19.95 -68.57 28.64
C ASP A 642 20.49 -67.33 29.36
N VAL A 643 21.46 -67.53 30.26
CA VAL A 643 21.98 -66.49 31.15
C VAL A 643 22.79 -65.41 30.43
N ILE A 644 23.23 -65.67 29.19
CA ILE A 644 24.02 -64.73 28.39
C ILE A 644 23.12 -63.96 27.44
N ASP A 645 22.30 -64.66 26.65
CA ASP A 645 21.59 -64.04 25.52
C ASP A 645 20.06 -63.99 25.65
N GLY A 646 19.50 -64.60 26.70
CA GLY A 646 18.07 -64.50 27.01
C GLY A 646 17.16 -65.40 26.17
N GLN A 647 17.70 -66.34 25.39
CA GLN A 647 16.88 -67.25 24.58
C GLN A 647 16.08 -68.25 25.44
N CYS A 648 14.82 -68.48 25.08
CA CYS A 648 13.93 -69.36 25.84
C CYS A 648 14.35 -70.83 25.69
N LEU A 649 14.81 -71.45 26.78
CA LEU A 649 15.37 -72.82 26.74
C LEU A 649 14.30 -73.91 26.50
N SER A 650 13.03 -73.63 26.79
CA SER A 650 11.92 -74.59 26.69
C SER A 650 10.90 -74.25 25.59
N GLY A 651 11.29 -73.44 24.59
CA GLY A 651 10.39 -72.99 23.51
C GLY A 651 9.36 -71.96 23.96
N CYS A 652 8.35 -71.69 23.11
CA CYS A 652 7.34 -70.65 23.32
C CYS A 652 6.01 -71.18 23.84
N MET A 653 5.28 -70.35 24.59
CA MET A 653 3.87 -70.61 24.89
C MET A 653 3.01 -70.50 23.62
N ASP A 654 1.88 -71.21 23.57
CA ASP A 654 0.96 -71.22 22.43
C ASP A 654 0.54 -69.79 22.02
N GLY A 655 0.54 -69.53 20.72
CA GLY A 655 0.23 -68.23 20.15
C GLY A 655 1.44 -67.28 20.04
N TYR A 656 2.63 -67.72 20.46
CA TYR A 656 3.88 -66.96 20.31
C TYR A 656 4.96 -67.72 19.53
N HIS A 657 5.82 -66.98 18.84
CA HIS A 657 6.95 -67.51 18.07
C HIS A 657 8.21 -66.63 18.19
N GLY A 658 9.31 -67.13 17.62
CA GLY A 658 10.62 -66.48 17.62
C GLY A 658 11.52 -66.94 18.78
N PHE A 659 12.82 -66.66 18.70
CA PHE A 659 13.84 -67.15 19.67
C PHE A 659 13.61 -66.70 21.13
N TYR A 660 12.93 -65.57 21.31
CA TYR A 660 12.58 -64.99 22.61
C TYR A 660 11.09 -65.10 22.94
N CYS A 661 10.31 -65.74 22.05
CA CYS A 661 8.86 -65.93 22.20
C CYS A 661 8.07 -64.64 22.40
N THR A 662 8.52 -63.54 21.80
CA THR A 662 7.92 -62.22 21.94
C THR A 662 6.92 -61.89 20.83
N GLU A 663 6.95 -62.63 19.71
CA GLU A 663 6.12 -62.38 18.54
C GLU A 663 4.82 -63.19 18.65
N ALA A 664 3.66 -62.57 18.39
CA ALA A 664 2.36 -63.24 18.46
C ALA A 664 1.92 -63.71 17.07
N CYS A 665 1.31 -64.90 16.99
CA CYS A 665 0.73 -65.40 15.75
C CYS A 665 -0.40 -64.46 15.24
N SER A 666 -0.58 -64.38 13.92
CA SER A 666 -1.54 -63.47 13.24
C SER A 666 -3.03 -63.64 13.61
N GLY A 667 -3.40 -64.72 14.31
CA GLY A 667 -4.78 -65.00 14.73
C GLY A 667 -5.72 -65.45 13.62
N HIS A 668 -5.33 -65.31 12.35
CA HIS A 668 -6.09 -65.68 11.15
C HIS A 668 -5.63 -66.99 10.50
N CYS A 669 -4.68 -67.70 11.14
CA CYS A 669 -4.43 -69.11 10.85
C CYS A 669 -5.71 -69.92 11.08
N LYS A 670 -6.02 -70.88 10.20
CA LYS A 670 -7.13 -71.82 10.40
C LYS A 670 -6.98 -72.52 11.75
N GLY A 671 -8.02 -72.44 12.58
CA GLY A 671 -8.02 -72.98 13.95
C GLY A 671 -7.74 -71.95 15.06
N LYS A 672 -7.46 -70.68 14.70
CA LYS A 672 -7.24 -69.54 15.60
C LYS A 672 -6.10 -69.72 16.63
N MET A 673 -4.90 -69.32 16.21
CA MET A 673 -3.63 -69.18 16.97
C MET A 673 -2.62 -70.32 16.93
N THR A 674 -2.76 -71.29 16.01
CA THR A 674 -1.69 -72.27 15.73
C THR A 674 -0.80 -71.78 14.60
N CYS A 675 0.37 -71.23 14.96
CA CYS A 675 1.43 -70.92 14.01
C CYS A 675 2.73 -71.63 14.42
N ASN A 676 3.66 -71.75 13.48
CA ASN A 676 4.96 -72.34 13.76
C ASN A 676 5.74 -71.47 14.77
N VAL A 677 6.19 -72.09 15.86
CA VAL A 677 6.87 -71.42 16.98
C VAL A 677 8.22 -70.79 16.60
N GLN A 678 8.79 -71.09 15.43
CA GLN A 678 10.03 -70.48 14.94
C GLN A 678 9.79 -69.34 13.96
N ASP A 679 8.88 -69.52 13.00
CA ASP A 679 8.75 -68.61 11.86
C ASP A 679 7.34 -68.04 11.65
N GLY A 680 6.41 -68.25 12.58
CA GLY A 680 5.10 -67.59 12.57
C GLY A 680 4.12 -68.08 11.49
N LYS A 681 4.52 -69.03 10.64
CA LYS A 681 3.69 -69.48 9.51
C LYS A 681 2.51 -70.34 9.94
N CYS A 682 1.40 -70.21 9.22
CA CYS A 682 0.18 -70.97 9.43
C CYS A 682 0.18 -72.25 8.58
N PRO A 683 0.56 -73.43 9.12
CA PRO A 683 0.72 -74.65 8.31
C PRO A 683 -0.58 -75.14 7.68
N ASP A 684 -1.72 -74.89 8.33
CA ASP A 684 -3.04 -75.34 7.87
C ASP A 684 -3.74 -74.35 6.92
N GLY A 685 -3.07 -73.23 6.60
CA GLY A 685 -3.57 -72.15 5.75
C GLY A 685 -4.48 -71.14 6.47
N CYS A 686 -5.05 -70.21 5.71
CA CYS A 686 -5.72 -69.02 6.23
C CYS A 686 -7.24 -69.12 6.33
N GLU A 687 -7.82 -68.37 7.27
CA GLU A 687 -9.25 -68.11 7.30
C GLU A 687 -9.72 -67.36 6.03
N LYS A 688 -11.01 -67.49 5.68
CA LYS A 688 -11.56 -66.92 4.44
C LYS A 688 -11.38 -65.40 4.42
N GLY A 689 -10.86 -64.88 3.31
CA GLY A 689 -10.59 -63.45 3.12
C GLY A 689 -9.18 -63.05 3.52
N PHE A 690 -8.36 -63.96 4.04
CA PHE A 690 -6.95 -63.74 4.31
C PHE A 690 -6.07 -64.68 3.48
N VAL A 691 -4.92 -64.18 3.04
CA VAL A 691 -3.91 -64.89 2.24
C VAL A 691 -2.51 -64.59 2.76
N GLY A 692 -1.48 -65.24 2.19
CA GLY A 692 -0.10 -65.17 2.68
C GLY A 692 0.28 -66.35 3.59
N ALA A 693 1.59 -66.57 3.80
CA ALA A 693 2.09 -67.71 4.60
C ALA A 693 1.79 -67.58 6.10
N GLU A 694 1.60 -66.35 6.57
CA GLU A 694 1.24 -65.99 7.95
C GLU A 694 -0.21 -65.52 8.06
N CYS A 695 -0.97 -65.50 6.96
CA CYS A 695 -2.39 -65.13 6.93
C CYS A 695 -2.71 -63.70 7.40
N ASP A 696 -1.82 -62.77 7.09
CA ASP A 696 -1.87 -61.36 7.48
C ASP A 696 -2.37 -60.42 6.36
N ILE A 697 -2.65 -60.93 5.15
CA ILE A 697 -3.05 -60.13 3.99
C ILE A 697 -4.55 -60.31 3.71
N GLU A 698 -5.35 -59.23 3.70
CA GLU A 698 -6.80 -59.26 3.44
C GLU A 698 -7.14 -59.14 1.93
N CYS A 699 -8.06 -59.97 1.42
CA CYS A 699 -8.55 -59.92 0.03
C CYS A 699 -9.49 -58.71 -0.21
N PRO A 700 -9.51 -58.12 -1.44
CA PRO A 700 -10.47 -57.08 -1.80
C PRO A 700 -11.93 -57.51 -1.66
N LYS A 701 -12.76 -56.63 -1.07
CA LYS A 701 -14.13 -56.95 -0.64
C LYS A 701 -15.08 -57.31 -1.77
N ASN A 702 -14.87 -56.75 -2.97
CA ASN A 702 -15.76 -56.92 -4.13
C ASN A 702 -15.32 -58.04 -5.07
N CYS A 703 -14.32 -58.83 -4.69
CA CYS A 703 -13.97 -60.05 -5.42
C CYS A 703 -15.12 -61.05 -5.34
N GLN A 704 -15.52 -61.62 -6.46
CA GLN A 704 -16.57 -62.63 -6.48
C GLN A 704 -16.16 -63.84 -5.62
N ASN A 705 -17.03 -64.22 -4.67
CA ASN A 705 -16.80 -65.24 -3.63
C ASN A 705 -15.68 -64.97 -2.62
N GLY A 706 -15.06 -63.78 -2.64
CA GLY A 706 -13.93 -63.41 -1.76
C GLY A 706 -12.64 -64.15 -2.10
N MET A 707 -12.48 -64.59 -3.35
CA MET A 707 -11.27 -65.27 -3.83
C MET A 707 -10.35 -64.28 -4.50
N CYS A 708 -9.14 -64.17 -3.97
CA CYS A 708 -8.07 -63.37 -4.52
C CYS A 708 -6.79 -64.21 -4.67
N ASP A 709 -5.89 -63.78 -5.54
CA ASP A 709 -4.61 -64.45 -5.76
C ASP A 709 -3.75 -64.44 -4.49
N LEU A 710 -3.07 -65.56 -4.23
CA LEU A 710 -2.31 -65.78 -3.00
C LEU A 710 -1.07 -64.89 -2.86
N LEU A 711 -0.58 -64.29 -3.94
CA LEU A 711 0.62 -63.44 -3.96
C LEU A 711 0.29 -61.96 -4.10
N ASN A 712 -0.66 -61.61 -4.97
CA ASN A 712 -0.92 -60.20 -5.28
C ASN A 712 -2.32 -59.69 -4.89
N ALA A 713 -3.13 -60.55 -4.26
CA ALA A 713 -4.48 -60.24 -3.80
C ALA A 713 -5.44 -59.69 -4.88
N SER A 714 -5.16 -59.94 -6.16
CA SER A 714 -6.07 -59.59 -7.26
C SER A 714 -7.24 -60.57 -7.36
N CYS A 715 -8.42 -60.11 -7.77
CA CYS A 715 -9.63 -60.93 -7.82
C CYS A 715 -9.56 -61.94 -9.00
N THR A 716 -9.36 -63.22 -8.68
CA THR A 716 -9.14 -64.27 -9.70
C THR A 716 -10.41 -64.76 -10.38
N ASN A 717 -11.56 -64.62 -9.72
CA ASN A 717 -12.86 -65.10 -10.23
C ASN A 717 -13.79 -63.97 -10.68
N GLY A 718 -13.23 -62.81 -11.03
CA GLY A 718 -14.02 -61.66 -11.45
C GLY A 718 -14.57 -60.84 -10.30
N CYS A 719 -15.25 -59.76 -10.68
CA CYS A 719 -15.89 -58.81 -9.78
C CYS A 719 -17.37 -59.12 -9.62
N ILE A 720 -17.93 -58.78 -8.46
CA ILE A 720 -19.39 -58.76 -8.34
C ILE A 720 -19.99 -57.72 -9.32
N PRO A 721 -21.20 -57.94 -9.87
CA PRO A 721 -21.80 -57.05 -10.87
C PRO A 721 -21.82 -55.59 -10.42
N GLY A 722 -21.55 -54.67 -11.36
CA GLY A 722 -21.39 -53.24 -11.09
C GLY A 722 -19.95 -52.81 -10.79
N TYR A 723 -19.00 -53.73 -10.62
CA TYR A 723 -17.59 -53.41 -10.42
C TYR A 723 -16.69 -54.03 -11.48
N GLY A 724 -15.59 -53.36 -11.82
CA GLY A 724 -14.54 -53.80 -12.73
C GLY A 724 -13.15 -53.43 -12.20
N ASP A 725 -12.11 -53.67 -13.00
CA ASP A 725 -10.68 -53.69 -12.66
C ASP A 725 -10.19 -54.97 -11.96
N MET A 726 -8.86 -55.17 -11.90
CA MET A 726 -8.25 -56.39 -11.35
C MET A 726 -8.52 -56.61 -9.85
N ASN A 727 -8.89 -55.56 -9.12
CA ASN A 727 -9.18 -55.56 -7.68
C ASN A 727 -10.66 -55.25 -7.38
N CYS A 728 -11.50 -55.10 -8.42
CA CYS A 728 -12.93 -54.84 -8.32
C CYS A 728 -13.28 -53.56 -7.55
N THR A 729 -12.47 -52.52 -7.74
CA THR A 729 -12.66 -51.23 -7.05
C THR A 729 -13.42 -50.20 -7.87
N THR A 730 -13.40 -50.31 -9.20
CA THR A 730 -14.00 -49.32 -10.11
C THR A 730 -15.46 -49.65 -10.39
N ASN A 731 -16.34 -48.64 -10.40
CA ASN A 731 -17.78 -48.82 -10.54
C ASN A 731 -18.25 -48.58 -11.99
N CYS A 732 -19.04 -49.50 -12.54
CA CYS A 732 -19.47 -49.51 -13.94
C CYS A 732 -20.94 -49.09 -14.14
N THR A 733 -21.44 -48.21 -13.27
CA THR A 733 -22.84 -47.78 -13.18
C THR A 733 -23.45 -47.20 -14.46
N ASN A 734 -22.66 -46.67 -15.39
CA ASN A 734 -23.17 -46.02 -16.62
C ASN A 734 -23.29 -46.97 -17.82
N CYS A 735 -22.77 -48.20 -17.70
CA CYS A 735 -22.99 -49.27 -18.67
C CYS A 735 -24.45 -49.75 -18.62
N MET A 736 -25.01 -50.13 -19.77
CA MET A 736 -26.29 -50.83 -19.77
C MET A 736 -26.19 -52.12 -18.94
N GLU A 737 -27.19 -52.33 -18.07
CA GLU A 737 -27.22 -53.43 -17.09
C GLU A 737 -26.05 -53.46 -16.09
N GLU A 738 -25.23 -52.39 -16.01
CA GLU A 738 -24.07 -52.27 -15.12
C GLU A 738 -22.98 -53.33 -15.38
N LEU A 739 -22.90 -53.79 -16.63
CA LEU A 739 -21.95 -54.80 -17.09
C LEU A 739 -20.81 -54.16 -17.90
N CYS A 740 -19.60 -54.23 -17.35
CA CYS A 740 -18.35 -53.84 -18.00
C CYS A 740 -17.35 -55.01 -18.02
N GLU A 741 -16.42 -54.98 -18.97
CA GLU A 741 -15.33 -55.96 -19.03
C GLU A 741 -14.32 -55.71 -17.89
N GLN A 742 -13.86 -56.80 -17.25
CA GLN A 742 -13.09 -56.75 -16.00
C GLN A 742 -11.78 -55.96 -16.07
N VAL A 743 -11.13 -55.87 -17.24
CA VAL A 743 -9.82 -55.19 -17.36
C VAL A 743 -9.91 -53.90 -18.16
N SER A 744 -10.64 -53.90 -19.28
CA SER A 744 -10.75 -52.73 -20.15
C SER A 744 -11.76 -51.70 -19.63
N LEU A 745 -12.66 -52.10 -18.73
CA LEU A 745 -13.80 -51.32 -18.23
C LEU A 745 -14.81 -50.89 -19.31
N ASN A 746 -14.69 -51.44 -20.52
CA ASN A 746 -15.62 -51.17 -21.59
C ASN A 746 -16.99 -51.82 -21.31
N CYS A 747 -18.06 -51.09 -21.59
CA CYS A 747 -19.42 -51.53 -21.36
C CYS A 747 -19.86 -52.54 -22.43
N ILE A 748 -20.14 -53.77 -21.99
CA ILE A 748 -20.39 -54.91 -22.89
C ILE A 748 -21.64 -54.69 -23.74
N ASN A 749 -22.69 -54.11 -23.13
CA ASN A 749 -23.99 -53.88 -23.76
C ASN A 749 -24.18 -52.42 -24.22
N GLY A 750 -23.09 -51.66 -24.30
CA GLY A 750 -23.11 -50.24 -24.64
C GLY A 750 -23.62 -49.32 -23.53
N CYS A 751 -23.82 -48.05 -23.86
CA CYS A 751 -24.06 -46.99 -22.89
C CYS A 751 -25.52 -46.75 -22.57
N LYS A 752 -25.81 -46.46 -21.29
CA LYS A 752 -27.12 -45.90 -20.90
C LYS A 752 -27.35 -44.57 -21.65
N LYS A 753 -28.60 -44.26 -21.97
CA LYS A 753 -29.00 -43.12 -22.81
C LYS A 753 -28.43 -41.80 -22.27
N GLY A 754 -27.75 -41.04 -23.13
CA GLY A 754 -27.09 -39.78 -22.78
C GLY A 754 -25.58 -39.91 -22.61
N PHE A 755 -25.05 -41.14 -22.60
CA PHE A 755 -23.62 -41.44 -22.53
C PHE A 755 -23.08 -42.10 -23.80
N ILE A 756 -21.81 -41.85 -24.12
CA ILE A 756 -21.05 -42.30 -25.29
C ILE A 756 -19.60 -42.63 -24.88
N GLY A 757 -18.87 -43.29 -25.77
CA GLY A 757 -17.55 -43.86 -25.50
C GLY A 757 -17.65 -45.32 -25.07
N ASP A 758 -16.58 -46.10 -25.22
CA ASP A 758 -16.62 -47.55 -24.98
C ASP A 758 -16.82 -47.91 -23.49
N ASP A 759 -16.42 -47.02 -22.58
CA ASP A 759 -16.63 -47.10 -21.12
C ASP A 759 -17.87 -46.32 -20.63
N CYS A 760 -18.58 -45.65 -21.54
CA CYS A 760 -19.79 -44.89 -21.27
C CYS A 760 -19.66 -43.80 -20.20
N MET A 761 -18.48 -43.20 -20.09
CA MET A 761 -18.21 -42.12 -19.14
C MET A 761 -18.42 -40.71 -19.73
N SER A 762 -18.61 -40.57 -21.05
CA SER A 762 -18.77 -39.27 -21.74
C SER A 762 -20.22 -38.99 -22.16
N ALA A 763 -20.69 -37.74 -22.24
CA ALA A 763 -22.09 -37.43 -22.61
C ALA A 763 -22.31 -37.13 -24.11
N ALA A 764 -23.43 -37.56 -24.72
CA ALA A 764 -23.72 -37.41 -26.15
C ALA A 764 -24.35 -36.04 -26.51
N SER A 765 -23.81 -35.28 -27.49
CA SER A 765 -24.37 -33.99 -27.96
C SER A 765 -24.85 -34.03 -29.43
N THR A 766 -25.93 -33.32 -29.77
CA THR A 766 -26.54 -33.26 -31.12
C THR A 766 -26.03 -32.07 -31.97
N THR A 767 -25.25 -32.38 -33.04
CA THR A 767 -25.08 -31.75 -34.40
C THR A 767 -25.20 -30.21 -34.60
N ASN A 768 -24.38 -29.48 -35.38
CA ASN A 768 -23.28 -29.75 -36.34
C ASN A 768 -22.53 -28.44 -36.71
N ASN A 769 -21.25 -28.62 -37.09
CA ASN A 769 -20.35 -27.83 -37.96
C ASN A 769 -19.46 -26.68 -37.41
N GLU A 770 -18.18 -27.09 -37.20
CA GLU A 770 -16.88 -26.48 -37.59
C GLU A 770 -16.51 -25.09 -37.04
N ALA A 771 -15.67 -25.07 -35.99
CA ALA A 771 -14.23 -24.76 -35.98
C ALA A 771 -14.00 -23.25 -35.69
N GLU A 772 -13.34 -22.79 -34.63
CA GLU A 772 -12.07 -23.20 -34.01
C GLU A 772 -11.97 -22.72 -32.54
N ALA A 773 -11.14 -23.44 -31.77
CA ALA A 773 -10.26 -22.99 -30.69
C ALA A 773 -10.81 -22.55 -29.30
N ASN A 774 -10.43 -23.40 -28.33
CA ASN A 774 -9.81 -23.10 -27.03
C ASN A 774 -10.61 -22.63 -25.78
N SER A 775 -10.60 -23.56 -24.82
CA SER A 775 -10.19 -23.40 -23.42
C SER A 775 -11.21 -22.97 -22.35
N SER A 776 -11.41 -23.91 -21.42
CA SER A 776 -11.35 -23.77 -19.95
C SER A 776 -12.45 -22.96 -19.22
N SER A 777 -12.99 -23.63 -18.20
CA SER A 777 -13.58 -23.08 -16.97
C SER A 777 -15.07 -22.72 -16.97
N THR A 778 -15.94 -23.72 -16.78
CA THR A 778 -17.37 -23.52 -16.44
C THR A 778 -17.85 -24.46 -15.32
N SER A 779 -17.27 -24.33 -14.12
CA SER A 779 -17.82 -24.93 -12.88
C SER A 779 -18.28 -23.91 -11.84
N ILE A 780 -18.23 -22.61 -12.14
CA ILE A 780 -18.60 -21.53 -11.18
C ILE A 780 -20.00 -20.94 -11.49
N ILE A 781 -20.45 -20.99 -12.76
CA ILE A 781 -21.67 -20.30 -13.21
C ILE A 781 -22.96 -20.98 -12.72
N VAL A 782 -22.97 -22.31 -12.59
CA VAL A 782 -24.18 -23.05 -12.17
C VAL A 782 -24.50 -22.86 -10.68
N ILE A 783 -23.46 -22.71 -9.84
CA ILE A 783 -23.62 -22.43 -8.41
C ILE A 783 -24.13 -20.99 -8.21
N CYS A 784 -23.65 -20.03 -9.01
CA CYS A 784 -24.12 -18.64 -8.97
C CYS A 784 -25.59 -18.50 -9.40
N ILE A 785 -26.04 -19.23 -10.42
CA ILE A 785 -27.44 -19.19 -10.88
C ILE A 785 -28.38 -19.81 -9.84
N ALA A 786 -27.97 -20.90 -9.19
CA ALA A 786 -28.77 -21.51 -8.11
C ALA A 786 -28.90 -20.60 -6.88
N LEU A 787 -27.83 -19.89 -6.51
CA LEU A 787 -27.86 -18.89 -5.44
C LEU A 787 -28.72 -17.68 -5.81
N PHE A 788 -28.69 -17.22 -7.07
CA PHE A 788 -29.51 -16.11 -7.55
C PHE A 788 -31.01 -16.44 -7.55
N ILE A 789 -31.38 -17.68 -7.90
CA ILE A 789 -32.76 -18.16 -7.84
C ILE A 789 -33.25 -18.27 -6.39
N LEU A 790 -32.41 -18.73 -5.46
CA LEU A 790 -32.75 -18.79 -4.04
C LEU A 790 -32.91 -17.39 -3.41
N ILE A 791 -32.06 -16.42 -3.79
CA ILE A 791 -32.12 -15.03 -3.31
C ILE A 791 -33.34 -14.30 -3.89
N THR A 792 -33.68 -14.51 -5.16
CA THR A 792 -34.87 -13.92 -5.80
C THR A 792 -36.17 -14.50 -5.23
N LEU A 793 -36.21 -15.79 -4.89
CA LEU A 793 -37.35 -16.40 -4.19
C LEU A 793 -37.49 -15.91 -2.73
N ALA A 794 -36.38 -15.65 -2.03
CA ALA A 794 -36.39 -15.06 -0.69
C ALA A 794 -36.86 -13.60 -0.69
N LEU A 795 -36.45 -12.80 -1.69
CA LEU A 795 -36.90 -11.42 -1.89
C LEU A 795 -38.39 -11.36 -2.27
N ALA A 796 -38.88 -12.29 -3.10
CA ALA A 796 -40.30 -12.39 -3.43
C ALA A 796 -41.18 -12.78 -2.22
N PHE A 797 -40.63 -13.55 -1.26
CA PHE A 797 -41.31 -13.87 0.00
C PHE A 797 -41.35 -12.69 0.97
N LEU A 798 -40.32 -11.85 0.99
CA LEU A 798 -40.26 -10.61 1.79
C LEU A 798 -41.15 -9.48 1.22
N LEU A 799 -41.36 -9.44 -0.10
CA LEU A 799 -42.22 -8.46 -0.76
C LEU A 799 -43.73 -8.80 -0.71
N ARG A 800 -44.12 -9.98 -0.19
CA ARG A 800 -45.55 -10.37 -0.02
C ARG A 800 -46.18 -9.95 1.32
N LYS A 801 -45.44 -9.29 2.22
CA LYS A 801 -46.00 -8.67 3.43
C LYS A 801 -45.96 -7.15 3.33
N LYS A 802 -46.90 -6.56 2.59
CA LYS A 802 -47.42 -5.20 2.81
C LYS A 802 -48.59 -4.95 1.86
N THR A 803 -49.78 -5.35 2.26
CA THR A 803 -50.99 -4.62 1.88
C THR A 803 -51.27 -3.55 2.95
N PRO A 804 -51.79 -2.37 2.56
CA PRO A 804 -51.90 -1.22 3.45
C PRO A 804 -53.23 -1.25 4.23
N VAL A 805 -53.15 -1.00 5.54
CA VAL A 805 -54.32 -0.62 6.36
C VAL A 805 -54.31 0.92 6.44
N PRO A 806 -55.39 1.63 6.07
CA PRO A 806 -55.49 3.07 6.22
C PRO A 806 -56.18 3.43 7.53
N ALA A 807 -55.61 4.38 8.27
CA ALA A 807 -56.21 5.31 9.25
C ALA A 807 -55.06 5.82 10.13
N THR A 808 -54.90 7.10 10.45
CA THR A 808 -55.88 8.00 11.08
C THR A 808 -55.38 9.45 11.02
N ILE A 809 -56.28 10.42 10.87
CA ILE A 809 -56.10 11.77 11.44
C ILE A 809 -57.39 12.10 12.21
N PRO A 810 -57.26 12.38 13.51
CA PRO A 810 -57.74 13.65 14.07
C PRO A 810 -56.68 14.19 15.09
N VAL A 811 -56.59 15.43 15.56
CA VAL A 811 -57.52 16.51 15.91
C VAL A 811 -56.68 17.82 15.99
N GLU A 812 -57.36 18.95 15.72
CA GLU A 812 -57.00 20.38 15.97
C GLU A 812 -55.98 21.08 15.07
#